data_AF-A0A0P1B563-F1
#
_entry.id   AF-A0A0P1B563-F1
#
_cell.length_a   1.000
_cell.length_b   1.000
_cell.length_c   1.000
_cell.angle_alpha   90.00
_cell.angle_beta   90.00
_cell.angle_gamma   90.00
#
_symmetry.space_group_name_H-M   'P 1'
#
loop_
_entity.id
_entity.type
_entity.pdbx_description
1 polymer ?
#
loop_
_entity_poly.entity_id
_entity_poly.type
_entity_poly.pdbx_seq_one_letter_code
_entity_poly.pdbx_strand_id
1 'polypeptide(L)'
;MSGHAISLSPSKTQFHALHSQDSTSSLPGEMNSTQFEPVEENGLDFMTTRCKAFIVTAVLVTLAVVITIIIVLSISIDDDAVSNEGTEIIPANLLALSHVAVTNLTLISARSDDDARDACVQRAWIPTGVEWASSDRISSYLCMQQSVEATKNSEDVGSIDLNLISVMRRLVVVSGAETCPFNMQVVVNPSTNLLICMEFVSANKAFDTQQYVVDVMTTTELFYNHETPGWITWPADLRMDLSTSGVYLSVRYPVRPIVALQILTDVTTATIYSACEELEPQGQWESPEFVLKSSESATANSNISDVLICIQRPLANATDLISVLIDLNVVKPTESCFEIANGANSTEIISEQIKLCALWDLVDFSSTSPNSPSSSATSSFVAELSLYETSKAESKRLNISSTISGDWNVVGNVSTGSVQTFVMTKKFEPIALNLTTTSTSSRSSKNETSSAVEAHDSKSSDELSFKVLQIADMHITGNPDLRCSSGPSTFRATLLEAASIIAADLRAESNASISIKAGDDNDPMYYECREALTIAFLDELLDIEQPDFVVFSGDNVQTAHDKKINAFAINVFTARVERKQIPWAAVFGNHDAEGGLTREEMLALMMEGKQFSHVKYGPRNVAGVGNYEVNVVAPRDGPWGEQGTTVFRMYFLDSLATIRKEMYPSIDDDTDYDWIKESQIEFYRQLAELHAAEETSGSNSSHHGSIPAVMFYHIPIPEYALVSPLNRAGDKNEIVYSAAVNCGLFSALVEMGDVKATFVGHDHINEYCYSRQGIQLCYGGGIGLGFAYGLADFERRARVLKWTYNANQTRTLQSWKRHLNDPTQTQSFEILYSE
;
A
#
# COMPACT_ATOMS: atom_id res chain seq x y z
N MET A 1 -10.90 -62.11 -8.95
CA MET A 1 -12.05 -61.81 -8.06
C MET A 1 -12.02 -60.32 -7.77
N SER A 2 -13.11 -59.64 -8.16
CA SER A 2 -13.54 -58.27 -7.81
C SER A 2 -12.50 -57.14 -7.77
N GLY A 3 -12.52 -56.32 -8.82
CA GLY A 3 -12.13 -54.91 -8.74
C GLY A 3 -13.22 -54.08 -8.05
N HIS A 4 -12.81 -52.94 -7.47
CA HIS A 4 -13.69 -51.84 -7.11
C HIS A 4 -13.07 -50.53 -7.61
N ALA A 5 -13.85 -49.86 -8.46
CA ALA A 5 -13.62 -48.50 -8.92
C ALA A 5 -14.00 -47.51 -7.81
N ILE A 6 -13.20 -46.46 -7.64
CA ILE A 6 -13.56 -45.28 -6.85
C ILE A 6 -13.86 -44.16 -7.86
N SER A 7 -15.13 -43.76 -7.87
CA SER A 7 -15.68 -42.62 -8.60
C SER A 7 -15.29 -41.32 -7.88
N LEU A 8 -14.48 -40.47 -8.53
CA LEU A 8 -14.26 -39.09 -8.12
C LEU A 8 -15.39 -38.23 -8.71
N SER A 9 -16.22 -37.66 -7.84
CA SER A 9 -17.24 -36.67 -8.17
C SER A 9 -16.61 -35.27 -8.35
N PRO A 10 -16.98 -34.51 -9.39
CA PRO A 10 -16.56 -33.11 -9.52
C PRO A 10 -17.35 -32.23 -8.55
N SER A 11 -16.65 -31.52 -7.66
CA SER A 11 -17.22 -30.45 -6.85
C SER A 11 -17.61 -29.28 -7.77
N LYS A 12 -18.92 -29.05 -7.89
CA LYS A 12 -19.50 -27.87 -8.52
C LYS A 12 -19.27 -26.66 -7.60
N THR A 13 -18.46 -25.72 -8.03
CA THR A 13 -18.43 -24.36 -7.46
C THR A 13 -19.69 -23.65 -7.95
N GLN A 14 -20.63 -23.39 -7.04
CA GLN A 14 -21.89 -22.71 -7.33
C GLN A 14 -21.70 -21.22 -7.04
N PHE A 15 -21.79 -20.39 -8.08
CA PHE A 15 -21.77 -18.93 -8.00
C PHE A 15 -23.00 -18.41 -7.24
N HIS A 16 -22.77 -17.66 -6.15
CA HIS A 16 -23.81 -16.87 -5.50
C HIS A 16 -23.79 -15.44 -6.06
N ALA A 17 -24.61 -15.21 -7.09
CA ALA A 17 -25.06 -13.87 -7.43
C ALA A 17 -26.20 -13.51 -6.46
N LEU A 18 -25.96 -12.59 -5.52
CA LEU A 18 -27.00 -12.04 -4.65
C LEU A 18 -27.76 -10.95 -5.40
N HIS A 19 -28.78 -11.35 -6.16
CA HIS A 19 -29.84 -10.44 -6.59
C HIS A 19 -30.89 -10.31 -5.49
N SER A 20 -31.25 -9.06 -5.18
CA SER A 20 -32.33 -8.69 -4.27
C SER A 20 -33.66 -9.36 -4.68
N GLN A 21 -34.36 -9.93 -3.70
CA GLN A 21 -35.78 -10.25 -3.84
C GLN A 21 -36.57 -9.41 -2.85
N ASP A 22 -37.31 -8.44 -3.42
CA ASP A 22 -38.42 -7.77 -2.77
C ASP A 22 -39.53 -8.76 -2.43
N SER A 23 -40.11 -8.53 -1.26
CA SER A 23 -41.25 -9.26 -0.74
C SER A 23 -42.58 -8.69 -1.27
N THR A 24 -43.48 -9.63 -1.56
CA THR A 24 -44.96 -9.56 -1.55
C THR A 24 -45.73 -9.39 -2.86
N SER A 25 -46.64 -10.35 -3.05
CA SER A 25 -47.55 -10.59 -4.14
C SER A 25 -48.93 -9.97 -3.88
N SER A 26 -49.60 -9.47 -4.92
CA SER A 26 -50.91 -9.94 -5.43
C SER A 26 -51.65 -8.87 -6.27
N LEU A 27 -51.93 -9.22 -7.53
CA LEU A 27 -52.88 -8.62 -8.48
C LEU A 27 -54.34 -9.03 -8.12
N PRO A 28 -55.44 -8.57 -8.80
CA PRO A 28 -55.53 -7.94 -10.14
C PRO A 28 -56.57 -6.78 -10.31
N GLY A 29 -56.55 -6.09 -11.46
CA GLY A 29 -57.72 -5.30 -11.89
C GLY A 29 -57.54 -4.36 -13.10
N GLU A 30 -57.80 -4.90 -14.29
CA GLU A 30 -58.43 -4.27 -15.48
C GLU A 30 -57.74 -3.19 -16.36
N MET A 31 -57.62 -3.61 -17.63
CA MET A 31 -57.57 -2.89 -18.91
C MET A 31 -58.35 -1.55 -18.96
N ASN A 32 -57.80 -0.54 -19.66
CA ASN A 32 -58.05 -0.35 -21.10
C ASN A 32 -57.29 0.83 -21.71
N SER A 33 -56.91 0.63 -22.97
CA SER A 33 -56.30 1.58 -23.90
C SER A 33 -57.16 2.83 -24.17
N THR A 34 -56.54 3.95 -24.53
CA THR A 34 -56.59 4.49 -25.91
C THR A 34 -55.71 5.74 -26.07
N GLN A 35 -55.05 5.79 -27.22
CA GLN A 35 -54.22 6.89 -27.74
C GLN A 35 -55.02 8.18 -27.96
N PHE A 36 -54.36 9.35 -27.84
CA PHE A 36 -54.42 10.46 -28.81
C PHE A 36 -53.34 11.52 -28.46
N GLU A 37 -52.47 11.81 -29.42
CA GLU A 37 -51.63 13.03 -29.56
C GLU A 37 -52.46 14.15 -30.27
N PRO A 38 -51.98 15.41 -30.48
CA PRO A 38 -50.95 16.24 -29.81
C PRO A 38 -51.41 17.73 -29.60
N VAL A 39 -50.47 18.63 -29.26
CA VAL A 39 -50.36 20.10 -29.57
C VAL A 39 -50.30 21.10 -28.37
N GLU A 40 -49.10 21.67 -28.24
CA GLU A 40 -48.58 23.01 -27.86
C GLU A 40 -49.38 24.13 -27.16
N GLU A 41 -48.61 24.81 -26.29
CA GLU A 41 -48.49 26.26 -25.99
C GLU A 41 -49.72 27.11 -25.63
N ASN A 42 -49.79 27.54 -24.36
CA ASN A 42 -49.55 28.93 -23.90
C ASN A 42 -50.20 29.22 -22.54
N GLY A 43 -49.54 30.08 -21.75
CA GLY A 43 -50.26 31.12 -21.01
C GLY A 43 -50.48 30.92 -19.51
N LEU A 44 -49.54 31.46 -18.76
CA LEU A 44 -49.63 31.94 -17.39
C LEU A 44 -50.87 32.85 -17.15
N ASP A 45 -51.77 32.50 -16.21
CA ASP A 45 -52.26 33.40 -15.15
C ASP A 45 -53.38 32.75 -14.31
N PHE A 46 -53.15 32.61 -13.00
CA PHE A 46 -54.06 32.94 -11.88
C PHE A 46 -53.54 32.28 -10.59
N MET A 47 -52.59 32.92 -9.91
CA MET A 47 -52.35 32.67 -8.49
C MET A 47 -52.90 33.84 -7.66
N THR A 48 -53.84 33.50 -6.79
CA THR A 48 -54.58 34.43 -5.93
C THR A 48 -53.69 35.07 -4.86
N THR A 49 -54.10 36.25 -4.39
CA THR A 49 -53.41 37.14 -3.45
C THR A 49 -52.94 36.48 -2.14
N ARG A 50 -53.51 35.32 -1.77
CA ARG A 50 -53.09 34.51 -0.60
C ARG A 50 -51.76 33.76 -0.82
N CYS A 51 -51.44 33.37 -2.06
CA CYS A 51 -50.19 32.66 -2.36
C CYS A 51 -48.97 33.62 -2.37
N LYS A 52 -49.19 34.87 -2.79
CA LYS A 52 -48.16 35.93 -2.72
C LYS A 52 -47.79 36.29 -1.27
N ALA A 53 -48.75 36.27 -0.35
CA ALA A 53 -48.48 36.53 1.08
C ALA A 53 -47.67 35.41 1.75
N PHE A 54 -47.91 34.14 1.39
CA PHE A 54 -47.16 33.01 1.93
C PHE A 54 -45.71 32.96 1.42
N ILE A 55 -45.49 33.25 0.14
CA ILE A 55 -44.14 33.29 -0.44
C ILE A 55 -43.32 34.47 0.10
N VAL A 56 -43.94 35.64 0.27
CA VAL A 56 -43.25 36.80 0.88
C VAL A 56 -42.90 36.56 2.35
N THR A 57 -43.75 35.86 3.11
CA THR A 57 -43.47 35.52 4.51
C THR A 57 -42.37 34.46 4.63
N ALA A 58 -42.36 33.45 3.75
CA ALA A 58 -41.31 32.43 3.72
C ALA A 58 -39.95 33.00 3.27
N VAL A 59 -39.94 33.92 2.31
CA VAL A 59 -38.73 34.63 1.85
C VAL A 59 -38.21 35.59 2.92
N LEU A 60 -39.09 36.29 3.65
CA LEU A 60 -38.65 37.18 4.75
C LEU A 60 -38.10 36.42 5.96
N VAL A 61 -38.63 35.24 6.27
CA VAL A 61 -38.10 34.37 7.34
C VAL A 61 -36.76 33.77 6.95
N THR A 62 -36.58 33.34 5.69
CA THR A 62 -35.27 32.86 5.21
C THR A 62 -34.25 33.99 5.09
N LEU A 63 -34.64 35.19 4.66
CA LEU A 63 -33.74 36.35 4.64
C LEU A 63 -33.35 36.80 6.05
N ALA A 64 -34.26 36.75 7.02
CA ALA A 64 -33.96 37.08 8.41
C ALA A 64 -33.01 36.06 9.06
N VAL A 65 -33.15 34.76 8.76
CA VAL A 65 -32.22 33.72 9.23
C VAL A 65 -30.84 33.88 8.59
N VAL A 66 -30.76 34.18 7.30
CA VAL A 66 -29.48 34.43 6.60
C VAL A 66 -28.82 35.72 7.11
N ILE A 67 -29.58 36.80 7.35
CA ILE A 67 -29.04 38.03 7.92
C ILE A 67 -28.60 37.83 9.38
N THR A 68 -29.29 36.99 10.16
CA THR A 68 -28.87 36.67 11.54
C THR A 68 -27.60 35.82 11.56
N ILE A 69 -27.45 34.87 10.63
CA ILE A 69 -26.22 34.07 10.46
C ILE A 69 -25.06 34.96 9.99
N ILE A 70 -25.30 35.90 9.07
CA ILE A 70 -24.30 36.87 8.62
C ILE A 70 -23.92 37.84 9.75
N ILE A 71 -24.87 38.30 10.57
CA ILE A 71 -24.58 39.18 11.73
C ILE A 71 -23.82 38.42 12.82
N VAL A 72 -24.12 37.14 13.07
CA VAL A 72 -23.36 36.30 14.02
C VAL A 72 -21.94 36.00 13.50
N LEU A 73 -21.77 35.83 12.18
CA LEU A 73 -20.46 35.69 11.55
C LEU A 73 -19.67 37.02 11.45
N SER A 74 -20.35 38.18 11.37
CA SER A 74 -19.70 39.49 11.22
C SER A 74 -19.42 40.21 12.54
N ILE A 75 -20.01 39.79 13.66
CA ILE A 75 -19.72 40.35 15.00
C ILE A 75 -18.49 39.69 15.65
N SER A 76 -17.92 38.63 15.05
CA SER A 76 -16.73 37.96 15.59
C SER A 76 -15.40 38.50 15.05
N ILE A 77 -15.38 39.64 14.36
CA ILE A 77 -14.16 40.28 13.85
C ILE A 77 -14.24 41.81 14.08
N ASP A 78 -13.80 42.29 15.25
CA ASP A 78 -12.84 43.40 15.42
C ASP A 78 -12.59 43.75 16.91
N ASP A 79 -11.33 44.09 17.16
CA ASP A 79 -10.54 44.18 18.40
C ASP A 79 -11.00 45.09 19.58
N ASP A 80 -10.67 44.63 20.80
CA ASP A 80 -9.76 45.28 21.80
C ASP A 80 -10.23 45.18 23.28
N ALA A 81 -9.61 44.26 24.05
CA ALA A 81 -9.26 44.46 25.48
C ALA A 81 -8.46 43.26 26.07
N VAL A 82 -7.12 43.41 26.05
CA VAL A 82 -6.11 42.96 27.04
C VAL A 82 -6.51 41.89 28.08
N SER A 83 -5.98 40.66 27.96
CA SER A 83 -5.07 40.03 28.94
C SER A 83 -4.72 38.57 28.58
N ASN A 84 -3.41 38.33 28.37
CA ASN A 84 -2.59 37.11 28.49
C ASN A 84 -3.16 35.68 28.32
N GLU A 85 -2.34 34.91 27.58
CA GLU A 85 -2.25 33.44 27.46
C GLU A 85 -3.36 32.72 26.68
N GLY A 86 -3.07 32.34 25.45
CA GLY A 86 -3.92 31.48 24.63
C GLY A 86 -3.21 31.06 23.35
N THR A 87 -2.68 29.84 23.35
CA THR A 87 -2.21 29.05 22.21
C THR A 87 -3.16 29.14 21.01
N GLU A 88 -2.64 29.55 19.84
CA GLU A 88 -3.30 29.34 18.56
C GLU A 88 -3.48 27.83 18.32
N ILE A 89 -4.73 27.38 18.19
CA ILE A 89 -5.05 26.01 17.81
C ILE A 89 -4.95 25.93 16.28
N ILE A 90 -3.85 25.38 15.79
CA ILE A 90 -3.68 25.01 14.38
C ILE A 90 -4.72 23.92 14.05
N PRO A 91 -5.50 24.03 12.96
CA PRO A 91 -6.41 22.97 12.54
C PRO A 91 -5.64 21.68 12.27
N ALA A 92 -5.98 20.61 12.99
CA ALA A 92 -5.25 19.33 13.04
C ALA A 92 -5.29 18.48 11.75
N ASN A 93 -5.74 19.03 10.61
CA ASN A 93 -5.85 18.29 9.36
C ASN A 93 -4.59 18.53 8.51
N LEU A 94 -3.73 17.51 8.49
CA LEU A 94 -2.38 17.44 7.88
C LEU A 94 -1.31 18.30 8.58
N LEU A 95 -0.81 17.80 9.70
CA LEU A 95 0.47 18.26 10.26
C LEU A 95 1.62 17.82 9.33
N ALA A 96 2.28 18.77 8.68
CA ALA A 96 3.52 18.52 7.94
C ALA A 96 4.71 18.62 8.91
N LEU A 97 5.40 17.50 9.13
CA LEU A 97 6.53 17.32 10.04
C LEU A 97 7.74 16.84 9.26
N SER A 98 8.96 16.95 9.76
CA SER A 98 10.13 16.42 9.04
C SER A 98 10.15 14.89 8.89
N HIS A 99 9.23 14.16 9.54
CA HIS A 99 9.06 12.71 9.42
C HIS A 99 7.58 12.34 9.54
N VAL A 100 7.21 11.20 8.95
CA VAL A 100 5.90 10.57 9.14
C VAL A 100 5.83 9.96 10.55
N ALA A 101 4.84 10.35 11.34
CA ALA A 101 4.63 9.87 12.70
C ALA A 101 3.14 9.84 13.04
N VAL A 102 2.73 8.86 13.83
CA VAL A 102 1.36 8.78 14.36
C VAL A 102 1.19 9.85 15.43
N THR A 103 0.22 10.75 15.24
CA THR A 103 -0.08 11.84 16.16
C THR A 103 -1.23 11.51 17.08
N ASN A 104 -2.11 10.58 16.68
CA ASN A 104 -3.27 10.18 17.47
C ASN A 104 -3.80 8.81 17.02
N LEU A 105 -4.57 8.18 17.91
CA LEU A 105 -5.14 6.86 17.71
C LEU A 105 -6.47 6.77 18.45
N THR A 106 -7.50 6.23 17.81
CA THR A 106 -8.83 6.13 18.42
C THR A 106 -9.60 4.93 17.91
N LEU A 107 -10.47 4.37 18.74
CA LEU A 107 -11.41 3.34 18.32
C LEU A 107 -12.69 3.99 17.79
N ILE A 108 -13.10 3.61 16.58
CA ILE A 108 -14.37 4.01 16.00
C ILE A 108 -15.23 2.78 15.81
N SER A 109 -16.46 2.84 16.33
CA SER A 109 -17.44 1.76 16.22
C SER A 109 -18.67 2.22 15.45
N ALA A 110 -19.20 1.36 14.59
CA ALA A 110 -20.44 1.60 13.84
C ALA A 110 -21.26 0.31 13.68
N ARG A 111 -22.39 0.39 12.99
CA ARG A 111 -23.35 -0.74 12.85
C ARG A 111 -22.97 -1.76 11.79
N SER A 112 -22.08 -1.39 10.89
CA SER A 112 -21.48 -2.25 9.88
C SER A 112 -19.99 -1.94 9.78
N ASP A 113 -19.28 -2.86 9.13
CA ASP A 113 -17.87 -2.73 8.76
C ASP A 113 -17.62 -1.45 7.96
N ASP A 114 -18.39 -1.28 6.88
CA ASP A 114 -18.33 -0.11 5.99
C ASP A 114 -18.57 1.20 6.74
N ASP A 115 -19.60 1.27 7.60
CA ASP A 115 -19.91 2.49 8.36
C ASP A 115 -18.76 2.88 9.30
N ALA A 116 -18.06 1.89 9.88
CA ALA A 116 -16.97 2.12 10.81
C ALA A 116 -15.72 2.61 10.08
N ARG A 117 -15.39 2.00 8.94
CA ARG A 117 -14.31 2.44 8.05
C ARG A 117 -14.59 3.85 7.52
N ASP A 118 -15.78 4.10 7.00
CA ASP A 118 -16.22 5.41 6.52
C ASP A 118 -16.15 6.47 7.62
N ALA A 119 -16.44 6.11 8.87
CA ALA A 119 -16.32 7.02 10.00
C ALA A 119 -14.84 7.35 10.36
N CYS A 120 -13.87 6.44 10.16
CA CYS A 120 -12.45 6.80 10.17
C CYS A 120 -12.14 7.80 9.04
N VAL A 121 -12.58 7.48 7.82
CA VAL A 121 -12.31 8.27 6.60
C VAL A 121 -12.86 9.69 6.70
N GLN A 122 -14.08 9.86 7.20
CA GLN A 122 -14.73 11.17 7.38
C GLN A 122 -13.96 12.09 8.34
N ARG A 123 -13.10 11.52 9.19
CA ARG A 123 -12.19 12.26 10.08
C ARG A 123 -10.83 12.53 9.45
N ALA A 124 -10.58 12.04 8.23
CA ALA A 124 -9.29 11.96 7.57
C ALA A 124 -8.28 11.05 8.30
N TRP A 125 -8.77 9.98 8.95
CA TRP A 125 -7.96 9.00 9.68
C TRP A 125 -7.94 7.66 8.94
N ILE A 126 -6.85 6.90 9.11
CA ILE A 126 -6.62 5.64 8.40
C ILE A 126 -7.13 4.49 9.29
N PRO A 127 -8.06 3.63 8.84
CA PRO A 127 -8.41 2.40 9.55
C PRO A 127 -7.25 1.41 9.53
N THR A 128 -6.92 0.79 10.66
CA THR A 128 -5.64 0.07 10.84
C THR A 128 -5.65 -1.40 10.39
N GLY A 129 -6.51 -1.88 9.49
CA GLY A 129 -6.44 -3.26 9.01
C GLY A 129 -7.75 -4.02 9.23
N VAL A 130 -7.82 -4.91 10.23
CA VAL A 130 -9.02 -5.74 10.51
C VAL A 130 -9.96 -5.17 11.58
N GLU A 131 -11.24 -5.55 11.53
CA GLU A 131 -12.25 -5.17 12.53
C GLU A 131 -12.06 -5.88 13.90
N TRP A 132 -12.48 -5.20 14.98
CA TRP A 132 -12.23 -5.59 16.37
C TRP A 132 -13.43 -6.20 17.10
N ALA A 133 -14.64 -6.11 16.54
CA ALA A 133 -15.83 -6.21 17.38
C ALA A 133 -16.22 -7.64 17.78
N SER A 134 -16.80 -7.74 18.98
CA SER A 134 -17.13 -8.99 19.69
C SER A 134 -18.63 -9.35 19.66
N SER A 135 -19.45 -8.68 18.85
CA SER A 135 -20.89 -8.95 18.77
C SER A 135 -21.46 -8.68 17.37
N ASP A 136 -22.41 -9.51 16.93
CA ASP A 136 -23.05 -9.54 15.59
C ASP A 136 -23.67 -8.23 15.05
N ARG A 137 -23.53 -7.08 15.73
CA ARG A 137 -24.25 -5.83 15.39
C ARG A 137 -23.43 -4.54 15.44
N ILE A 138 -22.16 -4.61 15.84
CA ILE A 138 -21.29 -3.45 15.91
C ILE A 138 -19.97 -3.91 15.31
N SER A 139 -19.39 -3.16 14.38
CA SER A 139 -18.01 -3.31 13.90
C SER A 139 -17.17 -2.17 14.46
N SER A 140 -15.91 -2.43 14.75
CA SER A 140 -15.01 -1.42 15.35
C SER A 140 -13.65 -1.46 14.68
N TYR A 141 -13.10 -0.29 14.36
CA TYR A 141 -11.76 -0.12 13.83
C TYR A 141 -10.96 0.80 14.71
N LEU A 142 -9.71 0.43 14.94
CA LEU A 142 -8.73 1.39 15.37
C LEU A 142 -8.40 2.27 14.15
N CYS A 143 -8.46 3.57 14.32
CA CYS A 143 -8.13 4.54 13.28
C CYS A 143 -6.91 5.33 13.76
N MET A 144 -5.89 5.45 12.92
CA MET A 144 -4.71 6.26 13.18
C MET A 144 -4.78 7.61 12.48
N GLN A 145 -4.37 8.64 13.20
CA GLN A 145 -4.04 9.95 12.63
C GLN A 145 -2.52 9.99 12.43
N GLN A 146 -2.09 10.14 11.19
CA GLN A 146 -0.68 10.16 10.81
C GLN A 146 -0.30 11.55 10.31
N SER A 147 0.88 12.03 10.70
CA SER A 147 1.48 13.24 10.13
C SER A 147 1.94 12.99 8.69
N VAL A 148 2.30 14.06 8.03
CA VAL A 148 2.88 14.06 6.68
C VAL A 148 4.32 14.50 6.78
N GLU A 149 5.18 14.06 5.87
CA GLU A 149 6.50 14.67 5.76
C GLU A 149 6.42 16.06 5.11
N ALA A 150 7.06 17.06 5.73
CA ALA A 150 7.25 18.40 5.20
C ALA A 150 8.40 18.35 4.20
N THR A 151 8.09 18.50 2.91
CA THR A 151 9.12 18.57 1.87
C THR A 151 10.03 19.78 2.12
N LYS A 152 11.36 19.61 1.99
CA LYS A 152 12.38 20.67 2.20
C LYS A 152 12.14 22.00 1.48
N ASN A 153 11.25 22.03 0.47
CA ASN A 153 10.92 23.21 -0.34
C ASN A 153 9.63 23.95 0.10
N SER A 154 8.93 23.51 1.15
CA SER A 154 7.78 24.27 1.66
C SER A 154 8.29 25.50 2.41
N GLU A 155 8.33 26.65 1.73
CA GLU A 155 8.52 27.96 2.38
C GLU A 155 7.44 28.24 3.45
N ASP A 156 6.36 27.45 3.46
CA ASP A 156 5.25 27.48 4.43
C ASP A 156 5.47 26.69 5.74
N VAL A 157 6.62 26.03 5.95
CA VAL A 157 7.02 25.65 7.33
C VAL A 157 7.62 26.89 7.99
N GLY A 158 6.78 27.91 8.17
CA GLY A 158 7.06 28.99 9.09
C GLY A 158 7.22 28.39 10.48
N SER A 159 8.48 28.19 10.90
CA SER A 159 8.90 27.86 12.27
C SER A 159 7.88 27.03 13.07
N ILE A 160 7.46 25.86 12.57
CA ILE A 160 6.65 24.95 13.37
C ILE A 160 7.54 24.55 14.56
N ASP A 161 7.19 25.01 15.76
CA ASP A 161 7.91 24.62 16.96
C ASP A 161 7.59 23.15 17.25
N LEU A 162 8.50 22.27 16.85
CA LEU A 162 8.41 20.82 17.07
C LEU A 162 8.30 20.45 18.55
N ASN A 163 8.60 21.37 19.48
CA ASN A 163 8.37 21.15 20.91
C ASN A 163 6.88 21.24 21.30
N LEU A 164 6.05 21.93 20.51
CA LEU A 164 4.62 22.08 20.75
C LEU A 164 3.78 20.97 20.10
N ILE A 165 4.36 20.20 19.20
CA ILE A 165 3.68 19.09 18.53
C ILE A 165 3.93 17.81 19.31
N SER A 166 2.85 17.11 19.65
CA SER A 166 2.89 15.82 20.34
C SER A 166 2.76 14.70 19.32
N VAL A 167 3.71 13.76 19.31
CA VAL A 167 3.66 12.53 18.50
C VAL A 167 3.72 11.31 19.41
N MET A 168 3.17 10.20 18.94
CA MET A 168 3.15 8.96 19.68
C MET A 168 4.57 8.40 19.77
N ARG A 169 5.08 8.28 21.00
CA ARG A 169 6.40 7.71 21.30
C ARG A 169 6.35 6.19 21.33
N ARG A 170 5.30 5.64 21.94
CA ARG A 170 5.17 4.21 22.27
C ARG A 170 3.70 3.84 22.35
N LEU A 171 3.37 2.63 21.92
CA LEU A 171 2.08 1.99 22.11
C LEU A 171 2.33 0.64 22.77
N VAL A 172 1.58 0.24 23.80
CA VAL A 172 1.79 -1.04 24.50
C VAL A 172 0.46 -1.70 24.86
N VAL A 173 0.42 -3.03 24.78
CA VAL A 173 -0.72 -3.83 25.26
C VAL A 173 -0.42 -4.35 26.67
N VAL A 174 -1.26 -3.98 27.63
CA VAL A 174 -1.09 -4.31 29.05
C VAL A 174 -2.19 -5.23 29.52
N SER A 175 -1.83 -6.44 29.96
CA SER A 175 -2.76 -7.43 30.50
C SER A 175 -2.76 -7.44 32.04
N GLY A 176 -3.93 -7.60 32.65
CA GLY A 176 -4.06 -7.84 34.10
C GLY A 176 -3.78 -6.62 34.98
N ALA A 177 -3.88 -5.41 34.43
CA ALA A 177 -3.75 -4.15 35.16
C ALA A 177 -5.03 -3.31 35.02
N GLU A 178 -5.40 -2.58 36.08
CA GLU A 178 -6.55 -1.67 36.08
C GLU A 178 -6.23 -0.30 35.46
N THR A 179 -4.95 0.05 35.36
CA THR A 179 -4.47 1.33 34.83
C THR A 179 -3.25 1.13 33.96
N CYS A 180 -3.04 2.07 33.02
CA CYS A 180 -1.83 2.09 32.23
C CYS A 180 -0.59 2.35 33.12
N PRO A 181 0.59 1.89 32.68
CA PRO A 181 1.87 2.23 33.28
C PRO A 181 2.07 3.74 33.43
N PHE A 182 3.00 4.14 34.31
CA PHE A 182 3.26 5.56 34.59
C PHE A 182 3.58 6.33 33.29
N ASN A 183 3.05 7.56 33.16
CA ASN A 183 3.13 8.43 31.98
C ASN A 183 2.45 7.93 30.69
N MET A 184 1.63 6.87 30.75
CA MET A 184 0.85 6.40 29.61
C MET A 184 -0.65 6.67 29.77
N GLN A 185 -1.34 6.81 28.63
CA GLN A 185 -2.77 7.06 28.54
C GLN A 185 -3.49 5.88 27.90
N VAL A 186 -4.70 5.55 28.36
CA VAL A 186 -5.52 4.50 27.76
C VAL A 186 -6.08 4.99 26.41
N VAL A 187 -5.82 4.25 25.34
CA VAL A 187 -6.48 4.43 24.03
C VAL A 187 -7.79 3.68 24.00
N VAL A 188 -7.71 2.38 24.27
CA VAL A 188 -8.81 1.43 24.19
C VAL A 188 -8.72 0.47 25.35
N ASN A 189 -9.89 0.12 25.89
CA ASN A 189 -10.07 -0.92 26.89
C ASN A 189 -10.95 -2.02 26.27
N PRO A 190 -10.37 -2.91 25.43
CA PRO A 190 -11.16 -3.91 24.72
C PRO A 190 -11.73 -4.99 25.65
N SER A 191 -11.15 -5.22 26.83
CA SER A 191 -11.71 -6.10 27.85
C SER A 191 -11.28 -5.67 29.25
N THR A 192 -12.00 -6.08 30.30
CA THR A 192 -11.70 -5.70 31.70
C THR A 192 -10.28 -6.01 32.16
N ASN A 193 -9.54 -6.85 31.45
CA ASN A 193 -8.19 -7.28 31.78
C ASN A 193 -7.14 -6.89 30.72
N LEU A 194 -7.48 -6.05 29.73
CA LEU A 194 -6.56 -5.67 28.67
C LEU A 194 -6.71 -4.18 28.34
N LEU A 195 -5.60 -3.44 28.39
CA LEU A 195 -5.53 -2.01 28.08
C LEU A 195 -4.54 -1.79 26.94
N ILE A 196 -4.91 -0.95 25.97
CA ILE A 196 -3.97 -0.40 25.00
C ILE A 196 -3.56 0.97 25.52
N CYS A 197 -2.28 1.13 25.81
CA CYS A 197 -1.71 2.31 26.44
C CYS A 197 -0.75 3.02 25.48
N MET A 198 -0.84 4.34 25.39
CA MET A 198 0.04 5.16 24.56
C MET A 198 0.84 6.17 25.38
N GLU A 199 2.06 6.39 24.95
CA GLU A 199 2.95 7.41 25.45
C GLU A 199 3.19 8.45 24.35
N PHE A 200 3.19 9.72 24.71
CA PHE A 200 3.45 10.82 23.80
C PHE A 200 4.72 11.56 24.19
N VAL A 201 5.35 12.17 23.19
CA VAL A 201 6.52 13.02 23.36
C VAL A 201 6.47 14.17 22.35
N SER A 202 7.23 15.24 22.57
CA SER A 202 7.33 16.29 21.57
C SER A 202 7.97 15.76 20.28
N ALA A 203 7.52 16.24 19.12
CA ALA A 203 8.06 15.87 17.82
C ALA A 203 9.57 16.08 17.75
N ASN A 204 10.08 17.17 18.34
CA ASN A 204 11.52 17.43 18.42
C ASN A 204 12.25 16.27 19.11
N LYS A 205 11.82 15.91 20.33
CA LYS A 205 12.46 14.84 21.08
C LYS A 205 12.25 13.47 20.41
N ALA A 206 11.07 13.20 19.86
CA ALA A 206 10.79 11.99 19.09
C ALA A 206 11.76 11.84 17.91
N PHE A 207 11.96 12.88 17.12
CA PHE A 207 12.84 12.83 15.95
C PHE A 207 14.32 12.79 16.35
N ASP A 208 14.71 13.50 17.42
CA ASP A 208 16.07 13.47 17.97
C ASP A 208 16.45 12.11 18.58
N THR A 209 15.49 11.38 19.16
CA THR A 209 15.73 10.03 19.73
C THR A 209 15.33 8.91 18.78
N GLN A 210 14.60 9.24 17.71
CA GLN A 210 13.94 8.30 16.81
C GLN A 210 13.06 7.27 17.50
N GLN A 211 12.47 7.66 18.63
CA GLN A 211 11.57 6.81 19.39
C GLN A 211 10.16 7.35 19.20
N TYR A 212 9.55 6.96 18.08
CA TYR A 212 8.17 7.32 17.74
C TYR A 212 7.53 6.26 16.87
N VAL A 213 6.21 6.22 16.90
CA VAL A 213 5.40 5.32 16.09
C VAL A 213 5.23 5.92 14.70
N VAL A 214 5.64 5.19 13.67
CA VAL A 214 5.47 5.55 12.26
C VAL A 214 4.10 5.12 11.76
N ASP A 215 3.68 3.90 12.13
CA ASP A 215 2.49 3.24 11.61
C ASP A 215 1.89 2.28 12.65
N VAL A 216 0.58 2.03 12.56
CA VAL A 216 -0.16 1.12 13.44
C VAL A 216 -1.08 0.25 12.61
N MET A 217 -1.06 -1.05 12.90
CA MET A 217 -1.83 -2.05 12.19
C MET A 217 -2.50 -3.04 13.15
N THR A 218 -3.63 -3.60 12.74
CA THR A 218 -4.40 -4.64 13.39
C THR A 218 -4.62 -5.78 12.41
N THR A 219 -4.36 -6.99 12.86
CA THR A 219 -4.29 -8.19 12.02
C THR A 219 -4.81 -9.40 12.78
N THR A 220 -5.26 -10.43 12.06
CA THR A 220 -5.63 -11.72 12.66
C THR A 220 -4.43 -12.65 12.85
N GLU A 221 -3.24 -12.25 12.39
CA GLU A 221 -2.02 -13.02 12.53
C GLU A 221 -1.31 -12.72 13.87
N LEU A 222 -1.13 -13.76 14.70
CA LEU A 222 -0.50 -13.66 16.02
C LEU A 222 0.95 -13.15 15.95
N PHE A 223 1.64 -13.47 14.86
CA PHE A 223 2.97 -12.98 14.52
C PHE A 223 2.93 -12.49 13.10
N TYR A 224 2.33 -11.32 12.91
CA TYR A 224 2.27 -10.73 11.59
C TYR A 224 3.70 -10.52 11.07
N ASN A 225 4.02 -11.32 10.06
CA ASN A 225 5.32 -11.43 9.45
C ASN A 225 5.56 -10.24 8.53
N HIS A 226 6.19 -9.19 9.07
CA HIS A 226 7.05 -8.38 8.22
C HIS A 226 8.40 -9.08 8.13
N GLU A 227 8.92 -9.32 6.94
CA GLU A 227 10.30 -9.82 6.73
C GLU A 227 11.35 -8.76 7.14
N THR A 228 10.91 -7.53 7.40
CA THR A 228 11.79 -6.38 7.65
C THR A 228 11.69 -5.90 9.10
N PRO A 229 12.77 -5.43 9.72
CA PRO A 229 12.75 -4.80 11.03
C PRO A 229 11.90 -3.53 11.09
N GLY A 230 11.58 -3.10 12.31
CA GLY A 230 10.80 -1.93 12.66
C GLY A 230 9.41 -2.27 13.19
N TRP A 231 8.89 -3.48 12.97
CA TRP A 231 7.53 -3.87 13.33
C TRP A 231 7.50 -4.78 14.56
N ILE A 232 6.76 -4.35 15.58
CA ILE A 232 6.54 -5.12 16.81
C ILE A 232 5.06 -5.50 16.90
N THR A 233 4.78 -6.80 17.04
CA THR A 233 3.42 -7.33 17.24
C THR A 233 3.25 -7.84 18.66
N TRP A 234 2.20 -7.38 19.37
CA TRP A 234 1.85 -7.93 20.68
C TRP A 234 1.11 -9.25 20.52
N PRO A 235 1.53 -10.31 21.23
CA PRO A 235 0.88 -11.63 21.13
C PRO A 235 -0.47 -11.70 21.87
N ALA A 236 -0.96 -10.57 22.40
CA ALA A 236 -2.20 -10.52 23.15
C ALA A 236 -3.38 -10.35 22.19
N ASP A 237 -4.29 -11.33 22.20
CA ASP A 237 -5.55 -11.23 21.46
C ASP A 237 -6.43 -10.13 22.07
N LEU A 238 -6.66 -9.09 21.29
CA LEU A 238 -7.47 -7.94 21.66
C LEU A 238 -8.97 -8.28 21.78
N ARG A 239 -9.47 -9.32 21.09
CA ARG A 239 -10.89 -9.73 21.20
C ARG A 239 -11.17 -10.51 22.48
N MET A 240 -10.17 -11.23 22.99
CA MET A 240 -10.28 -12.11 24.15
C MET A 240 -11.39 -13.17 23.98
N ASP A 241 -11.71 -13.55 22.74
CA ASP A 241 -12.78 -14.49 22.39
C ASP A 241 -12.17 -15.78 21.84
N LEU A 242 -12.41 -16.90 22.55
CA LEU A 242 -11.89 -18.21 22.18
C LEU A 242 -12.60 -18.84 20.96
N SER A 243 -13.66 -18.21 20.45
CA SER A 243 -14.52 -18.75 19.38
C SER A 243 -14.38 -18.06 18.02
N THR A 244 -13.68 -16.93 17.96
CA THR A 244 -13.33 -16.20 16.74
C THR A 244 -11.81 -16.09 16.65
N SER A 245 -11.24 -15.71 15.50
CA SER A 245 -9.79 -15.56 15.44
C SER A 245 -9.27 -14.43 16.32
N GLY A 246 -7.99 -14.43 16.63
CA GLY A 246 -7.43 -13.32 17.39
C GLY A 246 -7.47 -12.01 16.59
N VAL A 247 -7.40 -10.87 17.27
CA VAL A 247 -6.97 -9.60 16.68
C VAL A 247 -5.74 -9.14 17.43
N TYR A 248 -4.67 -8.84 16.70
CA TYR A 248 -3.36 -8.50 17.24
C TYR A 248 -2.95 -7.12 16.78
N LEU A 249 -2.27 -6.39 17.66
CA LEU A 249 -1.75 -5.05 17.41
C LEU A 249 -0.31 -5.15 16.92
N SER A 250 0.00 -4.49 15.80
CA SER A 250 1.35 -4.32 15.28
C SER A 250 1.68 -2.83 15.16
N VAL A 251 2.89 -2.45 15.53
CA VAL A 251 3.34 -1.06 15.57
C VAL A 251 4.70 -0.95 14.91
N ARG A 252 4.84 0.05 14.04
CA ARG A 252 6.08 0.34 13.33
C ARG A 252 6.85 1.45 14.02
N TYR A 253 8.14 1.22 14.23
CA TYR A 253 9.13 2.17 14.72
C TYR A 253 10.26 2.33 13.69
N PRO A 254 11.02 3.45 13.72
CA PRO A 254 12.26 3.56 12.97
C PRO A 254 13.22 2.41 13.31
N VAL A 255 13.83 1.81 12.27
CA VAL A 255 14.80 0.73 12.44
C VAL A 255 16.09 1.30 12.99
N ARG A 256 16.53 0.77 14.15
CA ARG A 256 17.75 1.22 14.83
C ARG A 256 18.62 0.02 15.20
N PRO A 257 19.95 0.16 15.24
CA PRO A 257 20.81 -0.88 15.80
C PRO A 257 20.75 -0.89 17.33
N ILE A 258 21.07 -2.03 17.96
CA ILE A 258 21.31 -2.11 19.40
C ILE A 258 22.79 -1.87 19.66
N VAL A 259 23.14 -0.92 20.53
CA VAL A 259 24.54 -0.56 20.85
C VAL A 259 24.96 -0.96 22.27
N ALA A 260 24.01 -1.25 23.15
CA ALA A 260 24.27 -1.83 24.46
C ALA A 260 23.07 -2.64 24.98
N LEU A 261 23.33 -3.50 25.95
CA LEU A 261 22.35 -4.35 26.64
C LEU A 261 22.56 -4.26 28.15
N GLN A 262 21.47 -4.31 28.92
CA GLN A 262 21.49 -4.35 30.38
C GLN A 262 20.36 -5.26 30.87
N ILE A 263 20.58 -5.98 31.96
CA ILE A 263 19.51 -6.74 32.64
C ILE A 263 19.09 -5.99 33.90
N LEU A 264 17.80 -5.78 34.06
CA LEU A 264 17.16 -5.31 35.29
C LEU A 264 16.40 -6.47 35.94
N THR A 265 16.51 -6.56 37.26
CA THR A 265 15.69 -7.43 38.10
C THR A 265 14.77 -6.57 38.98
N ASP A 266 13.70 -7.17 39.45
CA ASP A 266 12.74 -6.60 40.41
C ASP A 266 11.89 -5.47 39.83
N VAL A 267 11.61 -5.56 38.53
CA VAL A 267 10.78 -4.60 37.81
C VAL A 267 9.30 -4.93 37.99
N THR A 268 8.50 -3.94 38.36
CA THR A 268 7.04 -4.09 38.48
C THR A 268 6.34 -3.73 37.17
N THR A 269 5.12 -4.26 36.95
CA THR A 269 4.28 -3.93 35.77
C THR A 269 4.06 -2.43 35.61
N ALA A 270 3.97 -1.66 36.71
CA ALA A 270 3.73 -0.22 36.68
C ALA A 270 4.93 0.58 36.14
N THR A 271 6.14 0.04 36.28
CA THR A 271 7.43 0.69 35.97
C THR A 271 8.12 0.07 34.76
N ILE A 272 7.55 -0.99 34.18
CA ILE A 272 8.23 -1.87 33.22
C ILE A 272 8.73 -1.15 31.96
N TYR A 273 7.99 -0.14 31.51
CA TYR A 273 8.33 0.65 30.32
C TYR A 273 9.13 1.93 30.64
N SER A 274 9.29 2.29 31.91
CA SER A 274 10.10 3.44 32.35
C SER A 274 11.43 3.03 32.99
N ALA A 275 11.55 1.79 33.49
CA ALA A 275 12.69 1.32 34.26
C ALA A 275 14.01 1.39 33.48
N CYS A 276 13.99 1.08 32.17
CA CYS A 276 15.18 1.21 31.35
C CYS A 276 15.61 2.67 31.17
N GLU A 277 14.68 3.62 31.16
CA GLU A 277 14.95 5.04 30.87
C GLU A 277 15.73 5.73 32.00
N GLU A 278 15.74 5.13 33.19
CA GLU A 278 16.48 5.59 34.38
C GLU A 278 17.96 5.13 34.39
N LEU A 279 18.37 4.29 33.43
CA LEU A 279 19.75 3.82 33.32
C LEU A 279 20.70 4.94 32.88
N GLU A 280 21.92 4.94 33.44
CA GLU A 280 22.96 5.92 33.10
C GLU A 280 23.90 5.42 31.97
N PRO A 281 24.34 6.31 31.04
CA PRO A 281 23.95 7.71 30.94
C PRO A 281 22.46 7.87 30.62
N GLN A 282 21.77 8.78 31.31
CA GLN A 282 20.32 8.98 31.18
C GLN A 282 19.89 9.24 29.73
N GLY A 283 18.82 8.56 29.30
CA GLY A 283 18.29 8.61 27.95
C GLY A 283 19.01 7.67 26.97
N GLN A 284 18.26 7.17 25.98
CA GLN A 284 18.65 6.17 24.96
C GLN A 284 18.41 4.70 25.32
N TRP A 285 18.23 4.40 26.59
CA TRP A 285 17.80 3.09 27.04
C TRP A 285 16.29 2.94 26.89
N GLU A 286 15.86 1.81 26.32
CA GLU A 286 14.45 1.48 26.14
C GLU A 286 14.18 0.00 26.46
N SER A 287 12.95 -0.29 26.85
CA SER A 287 12.46 -1.65 27.00
C SER A 287 12.05 -2.21 25.64
N PRO A 288 12.46 -3.44 25.25
CA PRO A 288 11.99 -4.18 24.07
C PRO A 288 10.50 -4.58 24.11
N GLU A 289 9.72 -3.94 24.96
CA GLU A 289 8.27 -4.11 25.11
C GLU A 289 7.80 -5.48 25.64
N PHE A 290 8.70 -6.29 26.20
CA PHE A 290 8.39 -7.55 26.86
C PHE A 290 9.16 -7.75 28.17
N VAL A 291 8.71 -8.69 29.01
CA VAL A 291 9.39 -9.11 30.23
C VAL A 291 9.33 -10.61 30.44
N LEU A 292 10.44 -11.17 30.92
CA LEU A 292 10.56 -12.58 31.30
C LEU A 292 10.03 -12.76 32.72
N LYS A 293 8.89 -13.44 32.85
CA LYS A 293 8.23 -13.66 34.14
C LYS A 293 8.88 -14.76 34.97
N SER A 294 8.91 -14.59 36.29
CA SER A 294 9.35 -15.64 37.21
C SER A 294 8.28 -16.72 37.46
N SER A 295 8.70 -17.92 37.88
CA SER A 295 7.85 -19.12 37.93
C SER A 295 6.73 -19.14 38.99
N GLU A 296 6.56 -18.09 39.79
CA GLU A 296 5.67 -18.11 40.98
C GLU A 296 4.79 -16.86 41.17
N SER A 297 4.43 -16.14 40.10
CA SER A 297 3.52 -14.99 40.22
C SER A 297 2.05 -15.33 40.57
N ALA A 298 1.71 -16.59 40.85
CA ALA A 298 0.36 -17.02 41.23
C ALA A 298 0.15 -17.18 42.75
N THR A 299 1.20 -17.08 43.56
CA THR A 299 1.08 -17.11 45.03
C THR A 299 1.84 -15.94 45.63
N ALA A 300 1.09 -14.98 46.16
CA ALA A 300 1.62 -13.83 46.89
C ALA A 300 2.50 -14.29 48.08
N ASN A 301 3.83 -14.40 47.87
CA ASN A 301 4.91 -14.25 48.88
C ASN A 301 6.32 -14.78 48.49
N SER A 302 6.66 -15.05 47.23
CA SER A 302 8.06 -15.35 46.86
C SER A 302 8.77 -14.16 46.18
N ASN A 303 9.89 -13.73 46.78
CA ASN A 303 10.79 -12.69 46.28
C ASN A 303 11.62 -13.22 45.09
N ILE A 304 10.98 -13.57 43.97
CA ILE A 304 11.70 -13.82 42.71
C ILE A 304 11.18 -12.85 41.68
N SER A 305 12.08 -12.02 41.20
CA SER A 305 11.78 -10.90 40.33
C SER A 305 11.65 -11.26 38.87
N ASP A 306 10.75 -10.57 38.19
CA ASP A 306 10.71 -10.57 36.74
C ASP A 306 11.99 -9.93 36.17
N VAL A 307 12.42 -10.42 35.00
CA VAL A 307 13.64 -9.99 34.32
C VAL A 307 13.29 -9.14 33.12
N LEU A 308 13.79 -7.91 33.11
CA LEU A 308 13.66 -6.98 31.99
C LEU A 308 15.01 -6.81 31.31
N ILE A 309 15.05 -7.02 30.00
CA ILE A 309 16.22 -6.72 29.17
C ILE A 309 16.04 -5.27 28.70
N CYS A 310 17.01 -4.40 28.94
CA CYS A 310 17.05 -3.05 28.40
C CYS A 310 18.03 -3.01 27.23
N ILE A 311 17.64 -2.33 26.16
CA ILE A 311 18.47 -2.08 24.99
C ILE A 311 18.82 -0.59 24.94
N GLN A 312 20.04 -0.27 24.52
CA GLN A 312 20.43 1.10 24.21
C GLN A 312 20.51 1.27 22.69
N ARG A 313 19.97 2.38 22.19
CA ARG A 313 20.02 2.79 20.77
C ARG A 313 20.97 3.98 20.61
N PRO A 314 21.58 4.21 19.43
CA PRO A 314 22.39 5.40 19.20
C PRO A 314 21.54 6.68 19.15
N LEU A 315 22.15 7.85 19.30
CA LEU A 315 21.49 9.15 19.06
C LEU A 315 21.25 9.33 17.56
N ALA A 316 20.20 10.08 17.21
CA ALA A 316 19.87 10.36 15.81
C ALA A 316 21.01 11.03 15.02
N ASN A 317 21.95 11.69 15.68
CA ASN A 317 23.07 12.40 15.03
C ASN A 317 24.40 11.62 15.06
N ALA A 318 24.41 10.38 15.56
CA ALA A 318 25.60 9.54 15.57
C ALA A 318 25.97 9.17 14.12
N THR A 319 26.94 9.86 13.54
CA THR A 319 27.34 9.68 12.13
C THR A 319 28.77 9.16 12.12
N ASP A 320 28.98 7.84 12.10
CA ASP A 320 30.30 7.21 12.11
C ASP A 320 30.20 5.67 12.02
N LEU A 321 31.34 4.99 12.07
CA LEU A 321 31.45 3.57 12.40
C LEU A 321 30.97 3.32 13.84
N ILE A 322 29.86 2.60 14.02
CA ILE A 322 29.26 2.32 15.33
C ILE A 322 29.40 0.83 15.65
N SER A 323 29.77 0.50 16.90
CA SER A 323 29.75 -0.88 17.39
C SER A 323 28.32 -1.29 17.71
N VAL A 324 27.77 -2.25 16.97
CA VAL A 324 26.38 -2.68 17.07
C VAL A 324 26.29 -4.18 17.38
N LEU A 325 25.17 -4.60 17.96
CA LEU A 325 24.88 -6.00 18.25
C LEU A 325 24.66 -6.72 16.92
N ILE A 326 25.47 -7.73 16.62
CA ILE A 326 25.33 -8.55 15.41
C ILE A 326 24.81 -9.95 15.70
N ASP A 327 24.94 -10.43 16.93
CA ASP A 327 24.41 -11.71 17.36
C ASP A 327 24.15 -11.75 18.87
N LEU A 328 23.18 -12.53 19.29
CA LEU A 328 22.81 -12.70 20.70
C LEU A 328 22.50 -14.16 20.99
N ASN A 329 22.85 -14.63 22.18
CA ASN A 329 22.39 -15.92 22.72
C ASN A 329 21.96 -15.76 24.17
N VAL A 330 20.89 -16.44 24.53
CA VAL A 330 20.33 -16.46 25.87
C VAL A 330 20.45 -17.86 26.44
N VAL A 331 21.36 -17.99 27.40
CA VAL A 331 21.69 -19.26 28.06
C VAL A 331 21.42 -19.18 29.56
N LYS A 332 21.52 -20.31 30.26
CA LYS A 332 21.43 -20.28 31.72
C LYS A 332 22.67 -19.62 32.34
N PRO A 333 22.58 -19.04 33.54
CA PRO A 333 23.72 -18.39 34.20
C PRO A 333 24.95 -19.29 34.35
N THR A 334 24.75 -20.60 34.50
CA THR A 334 25.80 -21.60 34.66
C THR A 334 26.38 -22.14 33.34
N GLU A 335 25.74 -21.87 32.20
CA GLU A 335 26.17 -22.33 30.88
C GLU A 335 27.23 -21.36 30.33
N SER A 336 28.20 -21.85 29.55
CA SER A 336 29.23 -21.00 28.95
C SER A 336 28.71 -20.37 27.65
N CYS A 337 29.14 -19.14 27.36
CA CYS A 337 28.96 -18.58 26.03
C CYS A 337 29.84 -19.35 25.02
N PHE A 338 29.56 -19.22 23.72
CA PHE A 338 30.28 -19.95 22.67
C PHE A 338 31.78 -19.67 22.67
N GLU A 339 32.60 -20.60 22.15
CA GLU A 339 33.98 -20.29 21.80
C GLU A 339 33.99 -19.38 20.56
N ILE A 340 34.23 -18.10 20.79
CA ILE A 340 34.29 -17.10 19.73
C ILE A 340 35.65 -17.21 19.03
N ALA A 341 35.64 -17.21 17.69
CA ALA A 341 36.88 -17.17 16.91
C ALA A 341 37.74 -15.98 17.34
N ASN A 342 39.03 -16.22 17.61
CA ASN A 342 39.97 -15.20 18.09
C ASN A 342 39.84 -13.89 17.30
N GLY A 343 39.26 -12.85 17.90
CA GLY A 343 39.17 -11.51 17.32
C GLY A 343 37.82 -10.80 17.42
N ALA A 344 36.70 -11.48 17.72
CA ALA A 344 35.40 -10.81 17.80
C ALA A 344 35.13 -10.20 19.20
N ASN A 345 34.52 -9.02 19.23
CA ASN A 345 34.20 -8.32 20.48
C ASN A 345 32.92 -8.90 21.09
N SER A 346 33.00 -9.40 22.32
CA SER A 346 31.87 -10.09 22.96
C SER A 346 31.70 -9.69 24.41
N THR A 347 30.46 -9.61 24.87
CA THR A 347 30.13 -9.29 26.26
C THR A 347 29.19 -10.34 26.86
N GLU A 348 29.44 -10.73 28.11
CA GLU A 348 28.54 -11.55 28.90
C GLU A 348 27.80 -10.68 29.92
N ILE A 349 26.47 -10.72 29.92
CA ILE A 349 25.63 -9.99 30.87
C ILE A 349 24.82 -11.03 31.64
N ILE A 350 25.03 -11.10 32.96
CA ILE A 350 24.55 -12.20 33.80
C ILE A 350 23.55 -11.67 34.82
N SER A 351 22.44 -12.36 34.98
CA SER A 351 21.54 -12.26 36.14
C SER A 351 21.43 -13.61 36.85
N GLU A 352 20.70 -13.65 37.97
CA GLU A 352 20.42 -14.90 38.69
C GLU A 352 19.60 -15.91 37.85
N GLN A 353 18.96 -15.48 36.76
CA GLN A 353 18.04 -16.31 35.97
C GLN A 353 18.53 -16.60 34.56
N ILE A 354 19.19 -15.64 33.91
CA ILE A 354 19.65 -15.77 32.52
C ILE A 354 21.04 -15.16 32.33
N LYS A 355 21.72 -15.59 31.28
CA LYS A 355 22.93 -14.95 30.77
C LYS A 355 22.77 -14.61 29.29
N LEU A 356 23.04 -13.36 28.95
CA LEU A 356 23.11 -12.86 27.57
C LEU A 356 24.55 -12.92 27.08
N CYS A 357 24.79 -13.63 26.00
CA CYS A 357 26.06 -13.67 25.28
C CYS A 357 25.91 -12.82 24.01
N ALA A 358 26.42 -11.59 24.04
CA ALA A 358 26.28 -10.64 22.94
C ALA A 358 27.57 -10.54 22.12
N LEU A 359 27.44 -10.54 20.80
CA LEU A 359 28.50 -10.37 19.82
C LEU A 359 28.36 -9.02 19.14
N TRP A 360 29.45 -8.27 19.05
CA TRP A 360 29.48 -6.91 18.54
C TRP A 360 30.42 -6.77 17.34
N ASP A 361 30.03 -5.95 16.37
CA ASP A 361 30.86 -5.57 15.24
C ASP A 361 30.66 -4.11 14.86
N LEU A 362 31.59 -3.55 14.10
CA LEU A 362 31.53 -2.18 13.62
C LEU A 362 30.75 -2.12 12.30
N VAL A 363 29.71 -1.28 12.27
CA VAL A 363 28.91 -1.01 11.07
C VAL A 363 29.08 0.44 10.68
N ASP A 364 29.36 0.67 9.40
CA ASP A 364 29.49 2.00 8.83
C ASP A 364 28.12 2.57 8.48
N PHE A 365 27.83 3.76 9.02
CA PHE A 365 26.64 4.55 8.69
C PHE A 365 27.01 5.87 8.00
N SER A 366 28.27 6.12 7.65
CA SER A 366 28.81 7.43 7.25
C SER A 366 28.24 8.05 5.97
N SER A 367 27.55 7.29 5.12
CA SER A 367 26.86 7.80 3.92
C SER A 367 25.47 8.35 4.19
N THR A 368 24.88 8.11 5.37
CA THR A 368 23.53 8.54 5.72
C THR A 368 23.42 8.84 7.22
N SER A 369 22.24 9.26 7.66
CA SER A 369 21.91 9.17 9.08
C SER A 369 21.61 7.69 9.40
N PRO A 370 21.95 7.11 10.59
CA PRO A 370 21.64 5.71 11.00
C PRO A 370 20.14 5.38 11.12
N ASN A 371 19.32 6.24 10.54
CA ASN A 371 18.05 6.72 11.01
C ASN A 371 16.97 6.62 9.94
N SER A 372 17.36 6.32 8.70
CA SER A 372 16.39 6.01 7.66
C SER A 372 15.79 4.64 7.96
N PRO A 373 14.46 4.44 7.83
CA PRO A 373 13.81 3.14 8.02
C PRO A 373 14.40 2.04 7.12
N SER A 374 15.13 2.40 6.06
CA SER A 374 16.05 1.57 5.28
C SER A 374 17.49 1.98 5.61
N SER A 375 18.14 1.33 6.58
CA SER A 375 19.52 1.73 6.91
C SER A 375 20.47 1.33 5.78
N SER A 376 21.26 2.27 5.25
CA SER A 376 22.36 2.01 4.28
C SER A 376 23.55 1.26 4.89
N ALA A 377 23.32 0.56 6.02
CA ALA A 377 24.32 -0.20 6.72
C ALA A 377 25.03 -1.15 5.76
N THR A 378 26.36 -1.13 5.80
CA THR A 378 27.19 -1.99 4.95
C THR A 378 27.07 -3.48 5.30
N SER A 379 26.43 -3.81 6.42
CA SER A 379 26.33 -5.17 6.96
C SER A 379 25.15 -5.32 7.92
N SER A 380 24.73 -6.57 8.15
CA SER A 380 23.59 -6.91 9.00
C SER A 380 23.83 -6.63 10.49
N PHE A 381 22.78 -6.28 11.23
CA PHE A 381 22.81 -6.13 12.69
C PHE A 381 21.49 -6.58 13.32
N VAL A 382 21.49 -6.88 14.62
CA VAL A 382 20.26 -7.18 15.39
C VAL A 382 19.49 -5.89 15.63
N ALA A 383 18.29 -5.82 15.05
CA ALA A 383 17.42 -4.67 15.14
C ALA A 383 16.38 -4.84 16.26
N GLU A 384 15.88 -6.06 16.49
CA GLU A 384 14.76 -6.31 17.40
C GLU A 384 14.99 -7.52 18.30
N LEU A 385 14.35 -7.48 19.47
CA LEU A 385 14.20 -8.59 20.39
C LEU A 385 12.70 -8.84 20.61
N SER A 386 12.30 -10.10 20.74
CA SER A 386 10.92 -10.46 21.08
C SER A 386 10.86 -11.78 21.86
N LEU A 387 9.69 -12.12 22.41
CA LEU A 387 9.42 -13.37 23.11
C LEU A 387 8.26 -14.14 22.46
N TYR A 388 8.39 -15.47 22.45
CA TYR A 388 7.30 -16.38 22.12
C TYR A 388 7.02 -17.31 23.30
N GLU A 389 5.79 -17.30 23.81
CA GLU A 389 5.36 -18.16 24.91
C GLU A 389 4.42 -19.27 24.42
N THR A 390 4.67 -20.50 24.86
CA THR A 390 3.81 -21.66 24.59
C THR A 390 3.84 -22.61 25.78
N SER A 391 2.96 -23.60 25.82
CA SER A 391 3.03 -24.62 26.86
C SER A 391 4.24 -25.54 26.66
N LYS A 392 4.82 -26.05 27.75
CA LYS A 392 5.92 -27.05 27.70
C LYS A 392 5.54 -28.34 26.96
N ALA A 393 4.25 -28.65 26.86
CA ALA A 393 3.78 -29.83 26.15
C ALA A 393 3.77 -29.59 24.63
N GLU A 394 3.39 -28.39 24.24
CA GLU A 394 3.29 -27.94 22.85
C GLU A 394 4.65 -27.59 22.26
N SER A 395 5.54 -26.97 23.05
CA SER A 395 6.92 -26.66 22.63
C SER A 395 7.72 -27.88 22.17
N LYS A 396 7.40 -29.08 22.68
CA LYS A 396 8.03 -30.34 22.27
C LYS A 396 7.57 -30.83 20.90
N ARG A 397 6.46 -30.30 20.39
CA ARG A 397 5.83 -30.69 19.12
C ARG A 397 5.99 -29.62 18.05
N LEU A 398 6.32 -28.39 18.44
CA LEU A 398 6.55 -27.27 17.55
C LEU A 398 8.02 -27.23 17.11
N ASN A 399 8.25 -27.02 15.81
CA ASN A 399 9.53 -26.56 15.32
C ASN A 399 9.46 -25.03 15.20
N ILE A 400 9.86 -24.34 16.26
CA ILE A 400 9.68 -22.89 16.43
C ILE A 400 10.19 -22.10 15.22
N SER A 401 11.35 -22.44 14.66
CA SER A 401 11.93 -21.74 13.51
C SER A 401 11.11 -21.87 12.22
N SER A 402 10.20 -22.84 12.14
CA SER A 402 9.24 -22.99 11.04
C SER A 402 7.80 -22.65 11.43
N THR A 403 7.54 -22.47 12.73
CA THR A 403 6.20 -22.14 13.26
C THR A 403 6.00 -20.63 13.36
N ILE A 404 7.08 -19.89 13.61
CA ILE A 404 7.04 -18.43 13.72
C ILE A 404 7.45 -17.84 12.38
N SER A 405 6.47 -17.26 11.68
CA SER A 405 6.68 -16.43 10.50
C SER A 405 7.45 -15.14 10.89
N GLY A 406 8.31 -14.58 10.02
CA GLY A 406 9.06 -13.34 10.34
C GLY A 406 10.59 -13.41 10.31
N ASP A 407 11.19 -14.50 9.84
CA ASP A 407 12.65 -14.74 9.87
C ASP A 407 13.28 -14.50 11.25
N TRP A 408 12.52 -14.81 12.31
CA TRP A 408 12.99 -14.71 13.69
C TRP A 408 14.01 -15.78 14.01
N ASN A 409 15.16 -15.35 14.53
CA ASN A 409 16.18 -16.26 15.05
C ASN A 409 15.88 -16.57 16.52
N VAL A 410 15.66 -17.85 16.83
CA VAL A 410 15.53 -18.30 18.22
C VAL A 410 16.91 -18.32 18.86
N VAL A 411 17.13 -17.40 19.77
CA VAL A 411 18.43 -17.19 20.43
C VAL A 411 18.48 -17.75 21.85
N GLY A 412 17.38 -18.31 22.35
CA GLY A 412 17.40 -19.01 23.62
C GLY A 412 16.00 -19.38 24.08
N ASN A 413 15.90 -20.07 25.21
CA ASN A 413 14.62 -20.39 25.81
C ASN A 413 14.70 -20.50 27.33
N VAL A 414 13.60 -20.12 27.99
CA VAL A 414 13.44 -20.11 29.44
C VAL A 414 12.15 -20.86 29.80
N SER A 415 12.19 -21.63 30.88
CA SER A 415 11.11 -22.53 31.29
C SER A 415 10.58 -22.14 32.66
N THR A 416 9.34 -21.68 32.76
CA THR A 416 8.70 -21.20 34.00
C THR A 416 7.39 -21.95 34.25
N GLY A 417 7.33 -22.76 35.31
CA GLY A 417 6.14 -23.59 35.59
C GLY A 417 5.78 -24.53 34.44
N SER A 418 4.58 -24.38 33.87
CA SER A 418 4.11 -25.10 32.67
C SER A 418 4.36 -24.37 31.35
N VAL A 419 4.92 -23.15 31.40
CA VAL A 419 5.18 -22.29 30.23
C VAL A 419 6.62 -22.47 29.77
N GLN A 420 6.79 -22.42 28.45
CA GLN A 420 8.06 -22.35 27.75
C GLN A 420 8.09 -21.02 26.99
N THR A 421 9.06 -20.18 27.32
CA THR A 421 9.31 -18.91 26.65
C THR A 421 10.55 -19.05 25.77
N PHE A 422 10.48 -18.59 24.53
CA PHE A 422 11.58 -18.53 23.58
C PHE A 422 11.97 -17.06 23.40
N VAL A 423 13.27 -16.78 23.44
CA VAL A 423 13.82 -15.45 23.15
C VAL A 423 14.22 -15.42 21.69
N MET A 424 13.79 -14.38 20.99
CA MET A 424 13.96 -14.24 19.56
C MET A 424 14.65 -12.92 19.24
N THR A 425 15.46 -12.94 18.18
CA THR A 425 16.06 -11.74 17.60
C THR A 425 15.72 -11.63 16.13
N LYS A 426 15.58 -10.40 15.65
CA LYS A 426 15.47 -10.11 14.23
C LYS A 426 16.66 -9.28 13.78
N LYS A 427 17.21 -9.63 12.62
CA LYS A 427 18.31 -8.89 12.01
C LYS A 427 17.78 -7.98 10.91
N PHE A 428 18.34 -6.78 10.84
CA PHE A 428 18.34 -6.00 9.62
C PHE A 428 19.37 -6.60 8.68
N GLU A 429 18.96 -6.93 7.45
CA GLU A 429 19.85 -7.39 6.40
C GLU A 429 19.73 -6.42 5.21
N PRO A 430 20.81 -5.70 4.86
CA PRO A 430 20.77 -4.83 3.69
C PRO A 430 20.54 -5.68 2.43
N ILE A 431 19.57 -5.31 1.59
CA ILE A 431 19.36 -6.00 0.32
C ILE A 431 20.52 -5.59 -0.58
N ALA A 432 21.34 -6.56 -0.98
CA ALA A 432 22.38 -6.32 -1.97
C ALA A 432 21.70 -6.10 -3.34
N LEU A 433 21.36 -4.84 -3.64
CA LEU A 433 21.01 -4.42 -4.99
C LEU A 433 22.27 -4.59 -5.85
N ASN A 434 22.42 -5.76 -6.46
CA ASN A 434 23.46 -6.06 -7.44
C ASN A 434 23.14 -5.30 -8.76
N LEU A 435 23.11 -3.97 -8.68
CA LEU A 435 23.07 -3.06 -9.81
C LEU A 435 24.46 -3.11 -10.44
N THR A 436 24.74 -4.17 -11.20
CA THR A 436 25.89 -4.19 -12.10
C THR A 436 25.61 -3.20 -13.23
N THR A 437 25.86 -1.91 -12.98
CA THR A 437 26.10 -0.94 -14.03
C THR A 437 27.43 -1.33 -14.67
N THR A 438 27.35 -2.05 -15.79
CA THR A 438 28.48 -2.32 -16.67
C THR A 438 28.92 -1.01 -17.34
N SER A 439 29.53 -0.11 -16.56
CA SER A 439 30.36 0.98 -17.05
C SER A 439 31.68 0.42 -17.56
N THR A 440 31.63 -0.38 -18.63
CA THR A 440 32.84 -0.73 -19.40
C THR A 440 32.79 -0.03 -20.74
N SER A 441 33.65 0.97 -20.85
CA SER A 441 34.07 1.58 -22.10
C SER A 441 34.64 0.51 -23.04
N SER A 442 33.83 -0.14 -23.86
CA SER A 442 34.29 -0.72 -25.12
C SER A 442 33.13 -0.99 -26.06
N ARG A 443 33.19 -0.35 -27.25
CA ARG A 443 32.38 -0.67 -28.42
C ARG A 443 32.51 -2.16 -28.76
N SER A 444 31.49 -2.97 -28.44
CA SER A 444 31.05 -4.07 -29.29
C SER A 444 29.62 -4.51 -28.95
N SER A 445 28.79 -4.50 -29.98
CA SER A 445 27.36 -4.82 -30.02
C SER A 445 26.98 -6.25 -29.58
N LYS A 446 25.95 -6.39 -28.73
CA LYS A 446 24.60 -6.96 -29.06
C LYS A 446 23.85 -7.42 -27.79
N ASN A 447 22.65 -6.85 -27.60
CA ASN A 447 21.51 -7.37 -26.82
C ASN A 447 21.60 -7.42 -25.29
N GLU A 448 21.86 -6.29 -24.64
CA GLU A 448 21.16 -5.96 -23.39
C GLU A 448 20.30 -4.74 -23.71
N THR A 449 18.97 -4.90 -23.67
CA THR A 449 18.05 -3.76 -23.74
C THR A 449 18.38 -2.85 -22.56
N SER A 450 18.82 -1.63 -22.86
CA SER A 450 19.00 -0.57 -21.87
C SER A 450 17.75 -0.52 -20.98
N SER A 451 17.94 -0.48 -19.66
CA SER A 451 16.84 -0.40 -18.70
C SER A 451 16.01 0.89 -18.83
N ALA A 452 16.51 1.85 -19.62
CA ALA A 452 15.95 3.17 -19.81
C ALA A 452 15.26 3.36 -21.16
N VAL A 453 14.31 4.29 -21.18
CA VAL A 453 13.61 4.82 -22.36
C VAL A 453 13.88 6.31 -22.50
N GLU A 454 13.83 6.86 -23.70
CA GLU A 454 14.15 8.27 -23.94
C GLU A 454 12.89 9.15 -23.90
N ALA A 455 12.99 10.33 -23.29
CA ALA A 455 11.98 11.37 -23.45
C ALA A 455 12.00 11.95 -24.87
N HIS A 456 10.88 12.56 -25.30
CA HIS A 456 10.79 13.28 -26.56
C HIS A 456 11.06 14.77 -26.38
N ASP A 457 11.85 15.34 -27.28
CA ASP A 457 12.07 16.79 -27.34
C ASP A 457 11.03 17.48 -28.23
N SER A 458 10.47 18.59 -27.74
CA SER A 458 9.64 19.44 -28.57
C SER A 458 10.44 20.07 -29.72
N LYS A 459 9.78 20.35 -30.85
CA LYS A 459 10.45 20.97 -32.02
C LYS A 459 11.08 22.34 -31.74
N SER A 460 10.74 22.98 -30.63
CA SER A 460 11.31 24.27 -30.18
C SER A 460 12.51 24.14 -29.23
N SER A 461 12.96 22.92 -28.89
CA SER A 461 14.13 22.61 -28.05
C SER A 461 14.09 23.05 -26.58
N ASP A 462 12.94 23.50 -26.08
CA ASP A 462 12.79 24.12 -24.75
C ASP A 462 11.99 23.25 -23.74
N GLU A 463 11.57 22.05 -24.14
CA GLU A 463 10.75 21.16 -23.30
C GLU A 463 10.95 19.70 -23.69
N LEU A 464 11.22 18.86 -22.69
CA LEU A 464 11.07 17.41 -22.78
C LEU A 464 9.64 17.00 -22.45
N SER A 465 9.14 15.96 -23.10
CA SER A 465 7.86 15.33 -22.80
C SER A 465 7.95 13.82 -22.87
N PHE A 466 7.16 13.13 -22.05
CA PHE A 466 7.04 11.68 -22.08
C PHE A 466 5.60 11.27 -21.79
N LYS A 467 5.00 10.49 -22.69
CA LYS A 467 3.60 10.08 -22.64
C LYS A 467 3.48 8.58 -22.36
N VAL A 468 2.74 8.25 -21.31
CA VAL A 468 2.43 6.88 -20.91
C VAL A 468 0.94 6.60 -21.13
N LEU A 469 0.61 5.48 -21.78
CA LEU A 469 -0.76 4.96 -21.85
C LEU A 469 -0.91 3.82 -20.85
N GLN A 470 -1.73 4.01 -19.81
CA GLN A 470 -2.09 2.98 -18.85
C GLN A 470 -3.29 2.18 -19.37
N ILE A 471 -3.14 0.86 -19.39
CA ILE A 471 -4.15 -0.11 -19.77
C ILE A 471 -4.45 -1.00 -18.57
N ALA A 472 -5.61 -0.83 -17.94
CA ALA A 472 -6.03 -1.59 -16.76
C ALA A 472 -7.15 -2.59 -17.09
N ASP A 473 -7.15 -3.74 -16.42
CA ASP A 473 -8.27 -4.68 -16.35
C ASP A 473 -8.78 -5.14 -17.72
N MET A 474 -7.88 -5.67 -18.55
CA MET A 474 -8.24 -6.16 -19.88
C MET A 474 -8.98 -7.50 -19.81
N HIS A 475 -8.52 -8.41 -18.96
CA HIS A 475 -8.99 -9.79 -18.84
C HIS A 475 -9.06 -10.53 -20.18
N ILE A 476 -8.01 -10.43 -21.00
CA ILE A 476 -7.98 -11.10 -22.31
C ILE A 476 -7.94 -12.61 -22.12
N THR A 477 -8.87 -13.31 -22.75
CA THR A 477 -8.93 -14.77 -22.72
C THR A 477 -8.26 -15.42 -23.94
N GLY A 478 -8.03 -14.64 -24.99
CA GLY A 478 -7.55 -15.12 -26.29
C GLY A 478 -8.68 -15.68 -27.17
N ASN A 479 -9.92 -15.66 -26.70
CA ASN A 479 -11.09 -16.00 -27.49
C ASN A 479 -11.73 -14.71 -28.04
N PRO A 480 -11.51 -14.36 -29.33
CA PRO A 480 -12.04 -13.12 -29.89
C PRO A 480 -13.57 -13.04 -29.89
N ASP A 481 -14.24 -14.19 -29.81
CA ASP A 481 -15.69 -14.33 -29.82
C ASP A 481 -16.31 -14.43 -28.43
N LEU A 482 -15.51 -14.27 -27.36
CA LEU A 482 -16.06 -14.26 -26.02
C LEU A 482 -17.01 -13.08 -25.86
N ARG A 483 -18.29 -13.37 -25.64
CA ARG A 483 -19.34 -12.36 -25.43
C ARG A 483 -19.05 -11.59 -24.15
N CYS A 484 -19.37 -10.29 -24.17
CA CYS A 484 -19.25 -9.45 -22.99
C CYS A 484 -20.14 -9.94 -21.85
N SER A 485 -19.58 -10.06 -20.65
CA SER A 485 -20.33 -10.27 -19.40
C SER A 485 -21.24 -9.07 -19.11
N SER A 486 -20.71 -7.88 -19.40
CA SER A 486 -21.36 -6.57 -19.27
C SER A 486 -20.67 -5.60 -20.23
N GLY A 487 -21.44 -4.76 -20.92
CA GLY A 487 -20.89 -3.82 -21.89
C GLY A 487 -21.93 -2.94 -22.55
N PRO A 488 -21.49 -1.90 -23.27
CA PRO A 488 -22.39 -1.00 -23.98
C PRO A 488 -23.20 -1.74 -25.04
N SER A 489 -24.41 -1.25 -25.31
CA SER A 489 -25.32 -1.83 -26.30
C SER A 489 -25.08 -1.35 -27.73
N THR A 490 -24.25 -0.32 -27.91
CA THR A 490 -23.98 0.31 -29.20
C THR A 490 -22.50 0.61 -29.37
N PHE A 491 -21.97 0.40 -30.57
CA PHE A 491 -20.58 0.66 -30.92
C PHE A 491 -20.48 1.44 -32.23
N ARG A 492 -19.39 2.20 -32.41
CA ARG A 492 -19.09 2.85 -33.68
C ARG A 492 -18.82 1.82 -34.78
N ALA A 493 -19.29 2.08 -35.99
CA ALA A 493 -19.11 1.17 -37.13
C ALA A 493 -17.63 0.84 -37.42
N THR A 494 -16.74 1.83 -37.27
CA THR A 494 -15.28 1.65 -37.46
C THR A 494 -14.68 0.66 -36.46
N LEU A 495 -15.13 0.69 -35.20
CA LEU A 495 -14.68 -0.22 -34.16
C LEU A 495 -15.18 -1.65 -34.42
N LEU A 496 -16.44 -1.80 -34.84
CA LEU A 496 -17.02 -3.11 -35.21
C LEU A 496 -16.26 -3.75 -36.39
N GLU A 497 -15.94 -2.97 -37.42
CA GLU A 497 -15.16 -3.43 -38.57
C GLU A 497 -13.76 -3.90 -38.14
N ALA A 498 -13.05 -3.08 -37.37
CA ALA A 498 -11.72 -3.42 -36.84
C ALA A 498 -11.77 -4.69 -35.97
N ALA A 499 -12.75 -4.82 -35.08
CA ALA A 499 -12.92 -6.00 -34.25
C ALA A 499 -13.24 -7.26 -35.07
N SER A 500 -14.01 -7.14 -36.17
CA SER A 500 -14.29 -8.27 -37.06
C SER A 500 -13.06 -8.77 -37.80
N ILE A 501 -12.19 -7.86 -38.24
CA ILE A 501 -10.90 -8.19 -38.84
C ILE A 501 -10.00 -8.88 -37.81
N ILE A 502 -9.84 -8.28 -36.63
CA ILE A 502 -9.03 -8.84 -35.54
C ILE A 502 -9.54 -10.23 -35.13
N ALA A 503 -10.85 -10.43 -35.04
CA ALA A 503 -11.43 -11.72 -34.72
C ALA A 503 -11.12 -12.78 -35.77
N ALA A 504 -11.16 -12.44 -37.06
CA ALA A 504 -10.80 -13.36 -38.14
C ALA A 504 -9.32 -13.77 -38.07
N ASP A 505 -8.42 -12.81 -37.80
CA ASP A 505 -6.98 -13.08 -37.66
C ASP A 505 -6.69 -13.98 -36.45
N LEU A 506 -7.26 -13.68 -35.29
CA LEU A 506 -7.05 -14.47 -34.06
C LEU A 506 -7.59 -15.91 -34.16
N ARG A 507 -8.71 -16.12 -34.87
CA ARG A 507 -9.20 -17.49 -35.16
C ARG A 507 -8.22 -18.27 -36.04
N ALA A 508 -7.60 -17.60 -37.02
CA ALA A 508 -6.61 -18.22 -37.88
C ALA A 508 -5.33 -18.59 -37.11
N GLU A 509 -4.87 -17.71 -36.21
CA GLU A 509 -3.68 -17.93 -35.38
C GLU A 509 -3.89 -19.03 -34.33
N SER A 510 -5.07 -19.09 -33.71
CA SER A 510 -5.42 -20.10 -32.70
C SER A 510 -5.69 -21.50 -33.27
N ASN A 511 -5.58 -21.71 -34.59
CA ASN A 511 -5.98 -22.94 -35.30
C ASN A 511 -7.44 -23.36 -35.01
N ALA A 512 -8.34 -22.40 -34.79
CA ALA A 512 -9.75 -22.71 -34.59
C ALA A 512 -10.31 -23.38 -35.85
N SER A 513 -11.09 -24.46 -35.69
CA SER A 513 -11.67 -25.23 -36.81
C SER A 513 -12.73 -24.46 -37.62
N ILE A 514 -13.09 -23.24 -37.19
CA ILE A 514 -14.15 -22.42 -37.75
C ILE A 514 -13.53 -21.20 -38.44
N SER A 515 -13.60 -21.17 -39.78
CA SER A 515 -13.15 -20.05 -40.59
C SER A 515 -14.31 -19.07 -40.85
N ILE A 516 -14.56 -18.15 -39.92
CA ILE A 516 -15.46 -17.01 -40.11
C ILE A 516 -14.67 -15.85 -40.74
N LYS A 517 -15.16 -15.29 -41.83
CA LYS A 517 -14.56 -14.11 -42.49
C LYS A 517 -15.06 -12.82 -41.83
N ALA A 518 -14.23 -11.79 -41.85
CA ALA A 518 -14.62 -10.47 -41.39
C ALA A 518 -15.70 -9.83 -42.29
N GLY A 519 -16.47 -8.91 -41.71
CA GLY A 519 -17.50 -8.10 -42.39
C GLY A 519 -18.90 -8.33 -41.84
N ASP A 520 -19.76 -7.34 -42.00
CA ASP A 520 -21.14 -7.32 -41.49
C ASP A 520 -22.02 -8.48 -42.00
N ASP A 521 -21.88 -8.83 -43.28
CA ASP A 521 -22.61 -9.93 -43.91
C ASP A 521 -21.96 -11.31 -43.66
N ASN A 522 -20.73 -11.36 -43.13
CA ASN A 522 -19.92 -12.59 -43.03
C ASN A 522 -19.65 -13.04 -41.59
N ASP A 523 -19.66 -12.11 -40.65
CA ASP A 523 -19.37 -12.34 -39.24
C ASP A 523 -20.67 -12.33 -38.43
N PRO A 524 -21.17 -13.48 -37.95
CA PRO A 524 -22.44 -13.55 -37.22
C PRO A 524 -22.40 -12.80 -35.88
N MET A 525 -21.22 -12.38 -35.42
CA MET A 525 -21.03 -11.59 -34.21
C MET A 525 -20.63 -10.13 -34.49
N TYR A 526 -20.80 -9.66 -35.73
CA TYR A 526 -20.37 -8.31 -36.13
C TYR A 526 -20.95 -7.19 -35.26
N TYR A 527 -22.23 -7.27 -34.90
CA TYR A 527 -22.92 -6.28 -34.07
C TYR A 527 -22.95 -6.63 -32.58
N GLU A 528 -22.33 -7.74 -32.18
CA GLU A 528 -22.38 -8.24 -30.81
C GLU A 528 -21.20 -7.71 -29.99
N CYS A 529 -21.42 -7.45 -28.71
CA CYS A 529 -20.33 -7.14 -27.79
C CYS A 529 -19.47 -8.40 -27.56
N ARG A 530 -18.17 -8.31 -27.88
CA ARG A 530 -17.20 -9.40 -27.74
C ARG A 530 -15.78 -8.90 -27.41
N GLU A 531 -14.92 -9.80 -26.94
CA GLU A 531 -13.52 -9.54 -26.57
C GLU A 531 -12.70 -8.85 -27.69
N ALA A 532 -12.93 -9.17 -28.96
CA ALA A 532 -12.22 -8.52 -30.07
C ALA A 532 -12.39 -6.99 -30.11
N LEU A 533 -13.45 -6.44 -29.49
CA LEU A 533 -13.64 -4.99 -29.34
C LEU A 533 -12.62 -4.37 -28.38
N THR A 534 -12.20 -5.08 -27.33
CA THR A 534 -11.14 -4.64 -26.42
C THR A 534 -9.85 -4.39 -27.19
N ILE A 535 -9.50 -5.34 -28.07
CA ILE A 535 -8.27 -5.31 -28.84
C ILE A 535 -8.33 -4.23 -29.91
N ALA A 536 -9.47 -4.08 -30.58
CA ALA A 536 -9.70 -2.99 -31.53
C ALA A 536 -9.60 -1.62 -30.86
N PHE A 537 -10.14 -1.48 -29.64
CA PHE A 537 -10.06 -0.26 -28.88
C PHE A 537 -8.62 0.04 -28.44
N LEU A 538 -7.88 -0.96 -27.96
CA LEU A 538 -6.45 -0.83 -27.67
C LEU A 538 -5.67 -0.35 -28.90
N ASP A 539 -5.86 -0.97 -30.07
CA ASP A 539 -5.18 -0.57 -31.31
C ASP A 539 -5.50 0.90 -31.68
N GLU A 540 -6.76 1.34 -31.52
CA GLU A 540 -7.17 2.73 -31.77
C GLU A 540 -6.54 3.71 -30.77
N LEU A 541 -6.46 3.36 -29.48
CA LEU A 541 -5.78 4.19 -28.48
C LEU A 541 -4.29 4.36 -28.79
N LEU A 542 -3.62 3.28 -29.21
CA LEU A 542 -2.22 3.35 -29.62
C LEU A 542 -2.03 4.28 -30.83
N ASP A 543 -2.99 4.30 -31.77
CA ASP A 543 -2.94 5.17 -32.94
C ASP A 543 -3.28 6.65 -32.64
N ILE A 544 -4.23 6.89 -31.75
CA ILE A 544 -4.64 8.24 -31.34
C ILE A 544 -3.57 8.89 -30.45
N GLU A 545 -3.11 8.17 -29.43
CA GLU A 545 -2.19 8.74 -28.45
C GLU A 545 -0.73 8.72 -28.89
N GLN A 546 -0.33 7.74 -29.71
CA GLN A 546 1.07 7.50 -30.06
C GLN A 546 1.96 7.59 -28.81
N PRO A 547 1.68 6.76 -27.78
CA PRO A 547 2.39 6.88 -26.52
C PRO A 547 3.86 6.51 -26.67
N ASP A 548 4.69 7.13 -25.86
CA ASP A 548 6.12 6.82 -25.77
C ASP A 548 6.34 5.52 -24.98
N PHE A 549 5.36 5.17 -24.14
CA PHE A 549 5.37 3.97 -23.31
C PHE A 549 3.96 3.46 -23.01
N VAL A 550 3.78 2.14 -22.92
CA VAL A 550 2.52 1.51 -22.49
C VAL A 550 2.74 0.76 -21.19
N VAL A 551 1.84 0.95 -20.22
CA VAL A 551 1.83 0.16 -18.98
C VAL A 551 0.55 -0.65 -18.93
N PHE A 552 0.68 -1.97 -18.87
CA PHE A 552 -0.44 -2.85 -18.56
C PHE A 552 -0.51 -3.08 -17.05
N SER A 553 -1.51 -2.50 -16.39
CA SER A 553 -1.55 -2.37 -14.92
C SER A 553 -2.26 -3.52 -14.20
N GLY A 554 -2.03 -4.75 -14.66
CA GLY A 554 -2.56 -5.99 -14.06
C GLY A 554 -3.90 -6.45 -14.63
N ASP A 555 -4.25 -7.69 -14.31
CA ASP A 555 -5.36 -8.44 -14.91
C ASP A 555 -5.35 -8.36 -16.44
N ASN A 556 -4.17 -8.65 -16.97
CA ASN A 556 -3.90 -8.57 -18.40
C ASN A 556 -4.59 -9.71 -19.13
N VAL A 557 -4.63 -10.90 -18.50
CA VAL A 557 -5.26 -12.10 -19.04
C VAL A 557 -6.16 -12.80 -18.02
N GLN A 558 -7.14 -13.53 -18.52
CA GLN A 558 -8.03 -14.37 -17.71
C GLN A 558 -8.37 -15.65 -18.47
N THR A 559 -7.95 -16.82 -18.00
CA THR A 559 -8.19 -18.07 -18.74
C THR A 559 -8.51 -19.26 -17.84
N ALA A 560 -9.30 -20.21 -18.37
CA ALA A 560 -9.70 -21.42 -17.65
C ALA A 560 -8.59 -22.49 -17.69
N HIS A 561 -7.60 -22.38 -16.78
CA HIS A 561 -6.56 -23.39 -16.47
C HIS A 561 -5.90 -24.11 -17.67
N ASP A 562 -5.76 -23.44 -18.83
CA ASP A 562 -5.06 -23.97 -20.00
C ASP A 562 -3.84 -23.11 -20.33
N LYS A 563 -2.65 -23.66 -20.05
CA LYS A 563 -1.36 -22.99 -20.27
C LYS A 563 -1.18 -22.47 -21.70
N LYS A 564 -1.69 -23.18 -22.71
CA LYS A 564 -1.52 -22.76 -24.12
C LYS A 564 -2.41 -21.60 -24.47
N ILE A 565 -3.65 -21.62 -23.98
CA ILE A 565 -4.59 -20.49 -24.16
C ILE A 565 -4.08 -19.28 -23.39
N ASN A 566 -3.56 -19.47 -22.17
CA ASN A 566 -2.98 -18.38 -21.39
C ASN A 566 -1.77 -17.74 -22.10
N ALA A 567 -0.85 -18.56 -22.62
CA ALA A 567 0.29 -18.07 -23.42
C ALA A 567 -0.16 -17.38 -24.72
N PHE A 568 -1.24 -17.85 -25.35
CA PHE A 568 -1.83 -17.19 -26.51
C PHE A 568 -2.41 -15.81 -26.14
N ALA A 569 -3.19 -15.72 -25.06
CA ALA A 569 -3.75 -14.46 -24.56
C ALA A 569 -2.67 -13.42 -24.24
N ILE A 570 -1.55 -13.83 -23.62
CA ILE A 570 -0.40 -12.93 -23.40
C ILE A 570 0.16 -12.43 -24.73
N ASN A 571 0.29 -13.30 -25.73
CA ASN A 571 0.75 -12.90 -27.06
C ASN A 571 -0.21 -11.94 -27.76
N VAL A 572 -1.52 -12.07 -27.55
CA VAL A 572 -2.53 -11.23 -28.19
C VAL A 572 -2.34 -9.74 -27.88
N PHE A 573 -2.17 -9.38 -26.60
CA PHE A 573 -2.01 -7.96 -26.22
C PHE A 573 -0.58 -7.47 -26.44
N THR A 574 0.44 -8.26 -26.10
CA THR A 574 1.85 -7.86 -26.28
C THR A 574 2.20 -7.65 -27.76
N ALA A 575 1.61 -8.42 -28.68
CA ALA A 575 1.83 -8.24 -30.11
C ALA A 575 1.29 -6.91 -30.66
N ARG A 576 0.37 -6.22 -29.95
CA ARG A 576 -0.17 -4.92 -30.37
C ARG A 576 0.88 -3.83 -30.25
N VAL A 577 1.53 -3.77 -29.08
CA VAL A 577 2.60 -2.81 -28.78
C VAL A 577 3.91 -3.15 -29.48
N GLU A 578 4.27 -4.43 -29.54
CA GLU A 578 5.50 -4.88 -30.22
C GLU A 578 5.48 -4.58 -31.73
N ARG A 579 4.35 -4.81 -32.42
CA ARG A 579 4.25 -4.51 -33.87
C ARG A 579 4.33 -3.02 -34.16
N LYS A 580 3.89 -2.18 -33.23
CA LYS A 580 3.98 -0.72 -33.33
C LYS A 580 5.32 -0.18 -32.81
N GLN A 581 6.21 -1.05 -32.32
CA GLN A 581 7.53 -0.68 -31.80
C GLN A 581 7.45 0.28 -30.61
N ILE A 582 6.41 0.14 -29.79
CA ILE A 582 6.17 0.98 -28.61
C ILE A 582 6.75 0.27 -27.38
N PRO A 583 7.69 0.89 -26.65
CA PRO A 583 8.17 0.38 -25.37
C PRO A 583 7.02 0.12 -24.38
N TRP A 584 7.10 -0.96 -23.62
CA TRP A 584 6.02 -1.31 -22.68
C TRP A 584 6.51 -2.08 -21.44
N ALA A 585 5.72 -2.01 -20.38
CA ALA A 585 5.89 -2.81 -19.17
C ALA A 585 4.53 -3.31 -18.66
N ALA A 586 4.55 -4.22 -17.69
CA ALA A 586 3.37 -4.79 -17.10
C ALA A 586 3.58 -5.15 -15.62
N VAL A 587 2.54 -4.97 -14.81
CA VAL A 587 2.43 -5.59 -13.48
C VAL A 587 1.42 -6.73 -13.54
N PHE A 588 1.48 -7.64 -12.57
CA PHE A 588 0.49 -8.70 -12.42
C PHE A 588 -0.72 -8.23 -11.63
N GLY A 589 -1.89 -8.71 -12.01
CA GLY A 589 -3.09 -8.70 -11.19
C GLY A 589 -3.40 -10.07 -10.60
N ASN A 590 -4.51 -10.15 -9.86
CA ASN A 590 -4.90 -11.39 -9.20
C ASN A 590 -5.29 -12.50 -10.19
N HIS A 591 -5.86 -12.15 -11.35
CA HIS A 591 -6.33 -13.13 -12.34
C HIS A 591 -5.22 -13.70 -13.25
N ASP A 592 -4.11 -12.98 -13.42
CA ASP A 592 -3.10 -13.32 -14.43
C ASP A 592 -2.59 -14.78 -14.30
N ALA A 593 -2.34 -15.24 -13.07
CA ALA A 593 -1.81 -16.57 -12.79
C ALA A 593 -2.87 -17.68 -12.62
N GLU A 594 -4.15 -17.40 -12.92
CA GLU A 594 -5.22 -18.41 -12.81
C GLU A 594 -5.23 -19.39 -14.00
N GLY A 595 -4.65 -18.99 -15.14
CA GLY A 595 -4.60 -19.76 -16.38
C GLY A 595 -3.71 -21.02 -16.39
N GLY A 596 -3.21 -21.43 -15.21
CA GLY A 596 -2.35 -22.60 -15.02
C GLY A 596 -0.87 -22.34 -15.28
N LEU A 597 -0.47 -21.19 -15.83
CA LEU A 597 0.91 -20.72 -15.83
C LEU A 597 1.22 -20.02 -14.49
N THR A 598 2.43 -20.22 -13.99
CA THR A 598 2.97 -19.45 -12.85
C THR A 598 3.31 -18.02 -13.28
N ARG A 599 3.36 -17.08 -12.33
CA ARG A 599 3.79 -15.69 -12.59
C ARG A 599 5.17 -15.64 -13.24
N GLU A 600 6.10 -16.51 -12.83
CA GLU A 600 7.44 -16.62 -13.39
C GLU A 600 7.43 -17.11 -14.85
N GLU A 601 6.60 -18.09 -15.18
CA GLU A 601 6.40 -18.56 -16.56
C GLU A 601 5.76 -17.45 -17.42
N MET A 602 4.81 -16.70 -16.89
CA MET A 602 4.18 -15.58 -17.60
C MET A 602 5.16 -14.42 -17.83
N LEU A 603 5.94 -14.05 -16.82
CA LEU A 603 6.97 -13.03 -16.95
C LEU A 603 7.98 -13.41 -18.03
N ALA A 604 8.41 -14.68 -18.05
CA ALA A 604 9.29 -15.19 -19.11
C ALA A 604 8.67 -14.98 -20.51
N LEU A 605 7.38 -15.25 -20.69
CA LEU A 605 6.68 -15.03 -21.97
C LEU A 605 6.56 -13.54 -22.35
N MET A 606 6.46 -12.65 -21.35
CA MET A 606 6.45 -11.20 -21.57
C MET A 606 7.83 -10.65 -21.95
N MET A 607 8.91 -11.39 -21.69
CA MET A 607 10.28 -11.03 -22.07
C MET A 607 10.76 -11.73 -23.34
N GLU A 608 10.46 -13.02 -23.51
CA GLU A 608 11.06 -13.86 -24.55
C GLU A 608 10.62 -13.43 -25.96
N GLY A 609 11.59 -13.02 -26.78
CA GLY A 609 11.36 -12.63 -28.17
C GLY A 609 10.64 -11.27 -28.34
N LYS A 610 10.49 -10.49 -27.27
CA LYS A 610 9.86 -9.16 -27.26
C LYS A 610 10.96 -8.09 -27.21
N GLN A 611 11.05 -7.25 -28.24
CA GLN A 611 12.14 -6.27 -28.38
C GLN A 611 11.87 -4.97 -27.63
N PHE A 612 10.60 -4.65 -27.39
CA PHE A 612 10.16 -3.42 -26.77
C PHE A 612 9.61 -3.65 -25.35
N SER A 613 9.76 -4.86 -24.82
CA SER A 613 9.40 -5.19 -23.44
C SER A 613 10.48 -4.69 -22.47
N HIS A 614 10.04 -3.94 -21.46
CA HIS A 614 10.82 -3.52 -20.30
C HIS A 614 10.44 -4.29 -19.04
N VAL A 615 9.62 -5.34 -19.15
CA VAL A 615 9.32 -6.26 -18.05
C VAL A 615 10.60 -6.99 -17.63
N LYS A 616 10.85 -7.07 -16.32
CA LYS A 616 12.07 -7.69 -15.77
C LYS A 616 11.74 -8.49 -14.53
N TYR A 617 12.53 -9.53 -14.26
CA TYR A 617 12.54 -10.13 -12.92
C TYR A 617 13.05 -9.12 -11.89
N GLY A 618 12.39 -9.07 -10.73
CA GLY A 618 12.91 -8.38 -9.55
C GLY A 618 13.96 -9.22 -8.81
N PRO A 619 14.52 -8.68 -7.71
CA PRO A 619 15.43 -9.43 -6.85
C PRO A 619 14.76 -10.71 -6.31
N ARG A 620 15.53 -11.81 -6.23
CA ARG A 620 15.00 -13.13 -5.84
C ARG A 620 14.56 -13.22 -4.38
N ASN A 621 15.06 -12.32 -3.53
CA ASN A 621 14.75 -12.22 -2.11
C ASN A 621 13.66 -11.18 -1.80
N VAL A 622 12.97 -10.69 -2.82
CA VAL A 622 11.85 -9.76 -2.69
C VAL A 622 10.58 -10.51 -3.09
N ALA A 623 9.52 -10.39 -2.29
CA ALA A 623 8.25 -11.07 -2.57
C ALA A 623 7.63 -10.68 -3.91
N GLY A 624 6.86 -11.59 -4.50
CA GLY A 624 6.27 -11.39 -5.83
C GLY A 624 7.26 -11.55 -6.97
N VAL A 625 6.78 -11.36 -8.19
CA VAL A 625 7.54 -11.51 -9.43
C VAL A 625 7.35 -10.25 -10.26
N GLY A 626 8.46 -9.63 -10.68
CA GLY A 626 8.37 -8.43 -11.51
C GLY A 626 8.30 -7.13 -10.71
N ASN A 627 9.08 -7.02 -9.63
CA ASN A 627 9.37 -5.75 -8.98
C ASN A 627 10.59 -5.10 -9.67
N TYR A 628 10.41 -3.96 -10.34
CA TYR A 628 11.49 -3.30 -11.10
C TYR A 628 11.22 -1.81 -11.33
N GLU A 629 12.22 -1.12 -11.88
CA GLU A 629 12.10 0.25 -12.37
C GLU A 629 12.40 0.38 -13.86
N VAL A 630 11.86 1.45 -14.45
CA VAL A 630 12.17 1.95 -15.79
C VAL A 630 12.48 3.44 -15.68
N ASN A 631 13.69 3.81 -16.09
CA ASN A 631 14.16 5.19 -16.06
C ASN A 631 13.85 5.87 -17.40
N VAL A 632 13.38 7.10 -17.35
CA VAL A 632 13.25 7.96 -18.53
C VAL A 632 14.44 8.91 -18.55
N VAL A 633 15.18 8.91 -19.66
CA VAL A 633 16.43 9.67 -19.78
C VAL A 633 16.32 10.80 -20.81
N ALA A 634 17.15 11.82 -20.62
CA ALA A 634 17.28 12.92 -21.57
C ALA A 634 17.81 12.42 -22.92
N PRO A 635 17.14 12.70 -24.05
CA PRO A 635 17.57 12.26 -25.37
C PRO A 635 18.79 13.04 -25.90
N ARG A 636 19.12 14.18 -25.27
CA ARG A 636 20.24 15.06 -25.63
C ARG A 636 20.60 15.97 -24.46
N ASP A 637 21.76 16.62 -24.55
CA ASP A 637 22.17 17.69 -23.63
C ASP A 637 21.15 18.84 -23.63
N GLY A 638 20.88 19.41 -22.45
CA GLY A 638 19.99 20.56 -22.28
C GLY A 638 19.87 21.07 -20.85
N PRO A 639 18.89 21.94 -20.55
CA PRO A 639 18.61 22.45 -19.20
C PRO A 639 18.31 21.38 -18.14
N TRP A 640 18.05 20.16 -18.59
CA TRP A 640 17.75 18.95 -17.84
C TRP A 640 18.96 18.04 -17.56
N GLY A 641 20.15 18.41 -18.03
CA GLY A 641 21.37 17.62 -17.87
C GLY A 641 21.96 17.14 -19.20
N GLU A 642 22.94 16.26 -19.11
CA GLU A 642 23.59 15.63 -20.25
C GLU A 642 22.69 14.56 -20.88
N GLN A 643 22.96 14.20 -22.14
CA GLN A 643 22.31 13.05 -22.78
C GLN A 643 22.47 11.79 -21.90
N GLY A 644 21.37 11.09 -21.66
CA GLY A 644 21.35 9.88 -20.84
C GLY A 644 21.15 10.14 -19.34
N THR A 645 21.11 11.38 -18.87
CA THR A 645 20.70 11.70 -17.49
C THR A 645 19.24 11.31 -17.27
N THR A 646 18.94 10.61 -16.17
CA THR A 646 17.56 10.30 -15.76
C THR A 646 16.80 11.58 -15.42
N VAL A 647 15.58 11.71 -15.93
CA VAL A 647 14.73 12.91 -15.74
C VAL A 647 13.35 12.57 -15.19
N PHE A 648 12.93 11.31 -15.25
CA PHE A 648 11.68 10.79 -14.67
C PHE A 648 11.82 9.29 -14.43
N ARG A 649 11.11 8.73 -13.43
CA ARG A 649 11.18 7.30 -13.09
C ARG A 649 9.79 6.67 -13.01
N MET A 650 9.72 5.38 -13.31
CA MET A 650 8.53 4.54 -13.15
C MET A 650 8.89 3.29 -12.36
N TYR A 651 8.23 3.07 -11.22
CA TYR A 651 8.35 1.86 -10.40
C TYR A 651 7.18 0.91 -10.66
N PHE A 652 7.45 -0.39 -10.62
CA PHE A 652 6.49 -1.46 -10.86
C PHE A 652 6.58 -2.47 -9.72
N LEU A 653 5.47 -2.73 -9.03
CA LEU A 653 5.38 -3.72 -7.95
C LEU A 653 4.32 -4.79 -8.25
N ASP A 654 4.64 -6.05 -7.94
CA ASP A 654 3.68 -7.16 -7.97
C ASP A 654 2.83 -7.14 -6.68
N SER A 655 1.59 -6.69 -6.78
CA SER A 655 0.67 -6.68 -5.64
C SER A 655 0.14 -8.07 -5.26
N LEU A 656 0.65 -9.14 -5.88
CA LEU A 656 0.29 -10.53 -5.62
C LEU A 656 -1.15 -10.85 -6.08
N ALA A 657 -1.82 -11.81 -5.43
CA ALA A 657 -3.18 -12.25 -5.76
C ALA A 657 -3.99 -12.49 -4.48
N THR A 658 -4.20 -13.75 -4.13
CA THR A 658 -4.89 -14.19 -2.92
C THR A 658 -3.89 -14.59 -1.86
N ILE A 659 -4.30 -14.47 -0.60
CA ILE A 659 -3.47 -14.83 0.54
C ILE A 659 -3.06 -16.31 0.44
N ARG A 660 -1.75 -16.56 0.57
CA ARG A 660 -1.22 -17.93 0.63
C ARG A 660 -1.41 -18.51 2.03
N LYS A 661 -2.49 -19.28 2.25
CA LYS A 661 -2.81 -19.89 3.56
C LYS A 661 -1.68 -20.73 4.14
N GLU A 662 -0.85 -21.34 3.29
CA GLU A 662 0.31 -22.12 3.75
C GLU A 662 1.38 -21.24 4.42
N MET A 663 1.48 -19.98 3.99
CA MET A 663 2.40 -18.98 4.55
C MET A 663 1.76 -18.21 5.72
N TYR A 664 0.45 -18.01 5.66
CA TYR A 664 -0.32 -17.25 6.65
C TYR A 664 -1.48 -18.08 7.24
N PRO A 665 -1.19 -19.18 7.96
CA PRO A 665 -2.21 -20.14 8.40
C PRO A 665 -3.19 -19.59 9.44
N SER A 666 -2.85 -18.45 10.06
CA SER A 666 -3.69 -17.77 11.06
C SER A 666 -4.69 -16.78 10.46
N ILE A 667 -4.61 -16.52 9.14
CA ILE A 667 -5.61 -15.71 8.46
C ILE A 667 -6.82 -16.62 8.15
N ASP A 668 -7.97 -16.24 8.69
CA ASP A 668 -9.21 -17.00 8.56
C ASP A 668 -9.73 -17.05 7.12
N ASP A 669 -9.75 -15.88 6.50
CA ASP A 669 -10.25 -15.67 5.15
C ASP A 669 -9.07 -15.62 4.17
N ASP A 670 -8.63 -16.80 3.74
CA ASP A 670 -7.64 -16.94 2.67
C ASP A 670 -8.20 -16.63 1.28
N THR A 671 -9.48 -16.25 1.18
CA THR A 671 -10.08 -15.76 -0.06
C THR A 671 -9.92 -14.26 -0.25
N ASP A 672 -9.46 -13.54 0.78
CA ASP A 672 -9.12 -12.12 0.70
C ASP A 672 -7.84 -11.89 -0.14
N TYR A 673 -7.67 -10.64 -0.57
CA TYR A 673 -6.54 -10.23 -1.37
C TYR A 673 -5.25 -10.14 -0.55
N ASP A 674 -4.18 -10.63 -1.15
CA ASP A 674 -2.85 -10.51 -0.60
C ASP A 674 -2.36 -9.05 -0.69
N TRP A 675 -1.33 -8.71 0.08
CA TRP A 675 -0.80 -7.34 0.19
C TRP A 675 0.66 -7.26 -0.26
N ILE A 676 1.08 -6.06 -0.68
CA ILE A 676 2.49 -5.75 -0.98
C ILE A 676 3.33 -5.98 0.28
N LYS A 677 4.35 -6.82 0.17
CA LYS A 677 5.18 -7.21 1.33
C LYS A 677 6.21 -6.14 1.67
N GLU A 678 6.62 -6.11 2.92
CA GLU A 678 7.62 -5.15 3.37
C GLU A 678 8.97 -5.34 2.66
N SER A 679 9.34 -6.55 2.20
CA SER A 679 10.53 -6.74 1.34
C SER A 679 10.42 -6.00 0.00
N GLN A 680 9.21 -5.81 -0.54
CA GLN A 680 8.96 -5.00 -1.74
C GLN A 680 9.02 -3.49 -1.42
N ILE A 681 8.49 -3.08 -0.27
CA ILE A 681 8.54 -1.68 0.19
C ILE A 681 10.00 -1.28 0.46
N GLU A 682 10.78 -2.16 1.10
CA GLU A 682 12.20 -1.95 1.37
C GLU A 682 13.04 -1.92 0.09
N PHE A 683 12.73 -2.79 -0.87
CA PHE A 683 13.32 -2.73 -2.21
C PHE A 683 13.10 -1.35 -2.87
N TYR A 684 11.88 -0.83 -2.79
CA TYR A 684 11.58 0.52 -3.29
C TYR A 684 12.35 1.61 -2.52
N ARG A 685 12.37 1.57 -1.18
CA ARG A 685 13.09 2.57 -0.37
C ARG A 685 14.56 2.64 -0.77
N GLN A 686 15.23 1.49 -0.87
CA GLN A 686 16.63 1.44 -1.24
C GLN A 686 16.89 1.98 -2.65
N LEU A 687 16.01 1.72 -3.63
CA LEU A 687 16.12 2.34 -4.94
C LEU A 687 16.02 3.87 -4.83
N ALA A 688 14.98 4.38 -4.17
CA ALA A 688 14.77 5.82 -4.01
C ALA A 688 15.92 6.51 -3.27
N GLU A 689 16.52 5.86 -2.26
CA GLU A 689 17.70 6.37 -1.56
C GLU A 689 18.95 6.40 -2.42
N LEU A 690 19.22 5.32 -3.16
CA LEU A 690 20.34 5.26 -4.09
C LEU A 690 20.23 6.39 -5.12
N HIS A 691 19.02 6.62 -5.64
CA HIS A 691 18.75 7.71 -6.57
C HIS A 691 19.01 9.09 -5.95
N ALA A 692 18.55 9.32 -4.71
CA ALA A 692 18.83 10.56 -4.00
C ALA A 692 20.33 10.77 -3.74
N ALA A 693 21.09 9.71 -3.47
CA ALA A 693 22.54 9.77 -3.27
C ALA A 693 23.31 10.05 -4.58
N GLU A 694 22.88 9.48 -5.71
CA GLU A 694 23.43 9.78 -7.04
C GLU A 694 23.23 11.25 -7.43
N GLU A 695 22.05 11.80 -7.13
CA GLU A 695 21.70 13.20 -7.42
C GLU A 695 22.55 14.19 -6.60
N THR A 696 22.90 13.85 -5.35
CA THR A 696 23.74 14.71 -4.48
C THR A 696 25.24 14.64 -4.79
N SER A 697 25.72 13.50 -5.31
CA SER A 697 27.13 13.29 -5.66
C SER A 697 27.52 13.90 -7.02
N GLY A 698 26.54 14.22 -7.86
CA GLY A 698 26.71 14.94 -9.13
C GLY A 698 27.10 16.41 -8.90
N SER A 699 28.40 16.68 -8.78
CA SER A 699 29.04 17.98 -8.49
C SER A 699 28.68 19.20 -9.39
N ASN A 700 27.70 19.13 -10.31
CA ASN A 700 27.37 20.26 -11.20
C ASN A 700 25.86 20.50 -11.45
N SER A 701 24.94 19.75 -10.83
CA SER A 701 23.51 19.99 -11.03
C SER A 701 22.95 20.97 -10.01
N SER A 702 22.76 22.23 -10.41
CA SER A 702 21.93 23.21 -9.72
C SER A 702 20.42 22.87 -9.80
N HIS A 703 20.06 21.60 -9.94
CA HIS A 703 18.68 21.15 -10.12
C HIS A 703 18.01 21.10 -8.74
N HIS A 704 17.09 22.03 -8.51
CA HIS A 704 16.27 22.05 -7.30
C HIS A 704 15.26 20.89 -7.34
N GLY A 705 15.47 19.84 -6.54
CA GLY A 705 14.45 18.81 -6.24
C GLY A 705 14.74 17.41 -6.80
N SER A 706 14.31 16.38 -6.05
CA SER A 706 14.45 14.97 -6.43
C SER A 706 13.79 14.70 -7.78
N ILE A 707 14.37 13.82 -8.60
CA ILE A 707 13.74 13.42 -9.87
C ILE A 707 12.38 12.75 -9.55
N PRO A 708 11.26 13.26 -10.08
CA PRO A 708 9.94 12.74 -9.75
C PRO A 708 9.73 11.34 -10.36
N ALA A 709 8.95 10.54 -9.65
CA ALA A 709 8.60 9.19 -10.04
C ALA A 709 7.07 8.95 -9.99
N VAL A 710 6.64 7.87 -10.64
CA VAL A 710 5.30 7.28 -10.46
C VAL A 710 5.42 5.79 -10.18
N MET A 711 4.40 5.20 -9.57
CA MET A 711 4.39 3.77 -9.24
C MET A 711 3.15 3.06 -9.77
N PHE A 712 3.32 1.86 -10.32
CA PHE A 712 2.25 0.99 -10.80
C PHE A 712 2.20 -0.30 -9.98
N TYR A 713 1.01 -0.68 -9.56
CA TYR A 713 0.67 -1.97 -8.93
C TYR A 713 -0.83 -2.23 -9.15
N HIS A 714 -1.31 -3.45 -9.01
CA HIS A 714 -2.67 -3.78 -9.45
C HIS A 714 -3.73 -3.61 -8.36
N ILE A 715 -3.57 -4.33 -7.23
CA ILE A 715 -4.53 -4.31 -6.11
C ILE A 715 -4.32 -3.02 -5.31
N PRO A 716 -5.37 -2.20 -5.09
CA PRO A 716 -5.25 -0.94 -4.36
C PRO A 716 -4.80 -1.17 -2.91
N ILE A 717 -4.02 -0.23 -2.37
CA ILE A 717 -3.74 -0.18 -0.94
C ILE A 717 -4.93 0.45 -0.19
N PRO A 718 -5.11 0.18 1.12
CA PRO A 718 -6.27 0.64 1.88
C PRO A 718 -6.52 2.14 1.82
N GLU A 719 -5.48 2.95 1.63
CA GLU A 719 -5.59 4.39 1.47
C GLU A 719 -6.56 4.76 0.36
N TYR A 720 -6.61 4.04 -0.76
CA TYR A 720 -7.53 4.35 -1.88
C TYR A 720 -9.00 4.46 -1.43
N ALA A 721 -9.40 3.74 -0.39
CA ALA A 721 -10.74 3.83 0.17
C ALA A 721 -11.06 5.17 0.85
N LEU A 722 -10.04 5.97 1.21
CA LEU A 722 -10.15 7.26 1.90
C LEU A 722 -10.69 8.40 1.02
N VAL A 723 -11.02 8.11 -0.22
CA VAL A 723 -11.60 9.06 -1.16
C VAL A 723 -13.01 9.49 -0.73
N SER A 724 -13.33 10.75 -0.98
CA SER A 724 -14.66 11.35 -0.78
C SER A 724 -15.09 12.13 -2.03
N PRO A 725 -16.38 12.47 -2.18
CA PRO A 725 -16.82 13.33 -3.27
C PRO A 725 -16.17 14.72 -3.30
N LEU A 726 -15.58 15.18 -2.18
CA LEU A 726 -15.00 16.51 -2.05
C LEU A 726 -13.51 16.59 -2.40
N ASN A 727 -12.79 15.47 -2.37
CA ASN A 727 -11.32 15.44 -2.53
C ASN A 727 -10.85 14.67 -3.76
N ARG A 728 -11.77 14.24 -4.64
CA ARG A 728 -11.47 13.41 -5.81
C ARG A 728 -11.78 14.09 -7.13
N ALA A 729 -11.00 13.76 -8.15
CA ALA A 729 -11.31 14.02 -9.54
C ALA A 729 -11.73 12.70 -10.20
N GLY A 730 -12.98 12.63 -10.68
CA GLY A 730 -13.55 11.40 -11.23
C GLY A 730 -14.51 10.67 -10.27
N ASP A 731 -14.90 9.45 -10.66
CA ASP A 731 -15.98 8.70 -10.02
C ASP A 731 -15.50 7.40 -9.35
N LYS A 732 -15.95 7.21 -8.10
CA LYS A 732 -15.93 5.92 -7.40
C LYS A 732 -17.30 5.27 -7.61
N ASN A 733 -17.37 4.27 -8.48
CA ASN A 733 -18.62 3.58 -8.82
C ASN A 733 -18.78 2.22 -8.10
N GLU A 734 -17.74 1.76 -7.42
CA GLU A 734 -17.79 0.56 -6.58
C GLU A 734 -16.99 0.75 -5.27
N ILE A 735 -17.14 -0.23 -4.38
CA ILE A 735 -16.32 -0.31 -3.17
C ILE A 735 -14.87 -0.55 -3.59
N VAL A 736 -13.92 0.01 -2.82
CA VAL A 736 -12.50 -0.24 -3.06
C VAL A 736 -12.16 -1.61 -2.49
N TYR A 737 -11.80 -2.57 -3.36
CA TYR A 737 -11.35 -3.89 -2.96
C TYR A 737 -9.83 -3.91 -2.77
N SER A 738 -9.37 -3.23 -1.72
CA SER A 738 -7.98 -3.33 -1.27
C SER A 738 -7.75 -4.63 -0.49
N ALA A 739 -6.49 -5.04 -0.35
CA ALA A 739 -6.12 -5.97 0.71
C ALA A 739 -6.63 -5.45 2.07
N ALA A 740 -7.15 -6.30 2.95
CA ALA A 740 -7.57 -5.88 4.28
C ALA A 740 -6.40 -5.34 5.11
N VAL A 741 -5.18 -5.77 4.80
CA VAL A 741 -4.00 -5.40 5.56
C VAL A 741 -3.34 -4.15 5.00
N ASN A 742 -3.17 -3.12 5.83
CA ASN A 742 -2.36 -1.96 5.48
C ASN A 742 -0.87 -2.31 5.59
N CYS A 743 -0.21 -2.41 4.44
CA CYS A 743 1.20 -2.78 4.35
C CYS A 743 2.18 -1.65 4.70
N GLY A 744 1.72 -0.41 4.85
CA GLY A 744 2.58 0.75 5.09
C GLY A 744 3.28 1.30 3.83
N LEU A 745 2.90 0.85 2.63
CA LEU A 745 3.47 1.37 1.37
C LEU A 745 3.27 2.87 1.26
N PHE A 746 2.07 3.38 1.56
CA PHE A 746 1.80 4.82 1.47
C PHE A 746 2.74 5.64 2.36
N SER A 747 2.97 5.19 3.59
CA SER A 747 3.92 5.79 4.53
C SER A 747 5.32 5.86 3.89
N ALA A 748 5.78 4.77 3.29
CA ALA A 748 7.07 4.73 2.58
C ALA A 748 7.14 5.69 1.38
N LEU A 749 6.05 5.85 0.63
CA LEU A 749 6.01 6.80 -0.49
C LEU A 749 6.14 8.25 -0.01
N VAL A 750 5.48 8.59 1.09
CA VAL A 750 5.58 9.93 1.71
C VAL A 750 6.99 10.18 2.25
N GLU A 751 7.59 9.18 2.93
CA GLU A 751 8.95 9.23 3.46
C GLU A 751 10.01 9.46 2.36
N MET A 752 9.93 8.70 1.25
CA MET A 752 10.91 8.83 0.17
C MET A 752 10.68 10.07 -0.70
N GLY A 753 9.41 10.48 -0.86
CA GLY A 753 9.02 11.74 -1.47
C GLY A 753 9.31 11.89 -2.97
N ASP A 754 9.93 10.93 -3.65
CA ASP A 754 10.18 10.95 -5.10
C ASP A 754 8.91 10.60 -5.89
N VAL A 755 8.12 9.63 -5.41
CA VAL A 755 6.85 9.22 -6.04
C VAL A 755 5.76 10.27 -5.85
N LYS A 756 5.22 10.78 -6.97
CA LYS A 756 4.17 11.83 -6.98
C LYS A 756 2.77 11.30 -7.29
N ALA A 757 2.68 10.12 -7.89
CA ALA A 757 1.42 9.46 -8.18
C ALA A 757 1.56 7.95 -8.24
N THR A 758 0.53 7.22 -7.80
CA THR A 758 0.41 5.77 -8.00
C THR A 758 -0.81 5.44 -8.86
N PHE A 759 -0.72 4.33 -9.59
CA PHE A 759 -1.71 3.92 -10.58
C PHE A 759 -2.08 2.44 -10.42
N VAL A 760 -3.38 2.18 -10.29
CA VAL A 760 -3.96 0.86 -10.03
C VAL A 760 -5.07 0.47 -11.02
N GLY A 761 -5.42 -0.81 -11.02
CA GLY A 761 -6.59 -1.37 -11.70
C GLY A 761 -7.54 -2.01 -10.69
N HIS A 762 -7.89 -3.28 -10.90
CA HIS A 762 -8.63 -4.18 -10.00
C HIS A 762 -10.13 -3.86 -9.84
N ASP A 763 -10.44 -2.63 -9.47
CA ASP A 763 -11.80 -2.11 -9.41
C ASP A 763 -12.15 -1.48 -10.77
N HIS A 764 -12.75 -2.26 -11.65
CA HIS A 764 -12.88 -1.94 -13.08
C HIS A 764 -13.70 -0.69 -13.38
N ILE A 765 -14.61 -0.29 -12.48
CA ILE A 765 -15.49 0.86 -12.64
C ILE A 765 -15.12 2.04 -11.75
N ASN A 766 -14.05 1.94 -10.96
CA ASN A 766 -13.40 3.09 -10.33
C ASN A 766 -12.44 3.76 -11.33
N GLU A 767 -12.46 5.09 -11.38
CA GLU A 767 -11.70 5.86 -12.40
C GLU A 767 -11.15 7.19 -11.89
N TYR A 768 -11.21 7.40 -10.59
CA TYR A 768 -10.82 8.64 -9.94
C TYR A 768 -9.32 8.72 -9.67
N CYS A 769 -8.83 9.96 -9.51
CA CYS A 769 -7.63 10.28 -8.78
C CYS A 769 -8.01 11.10 -7.54
N TYR A 770 -7.28 10.94 -6.44
CA TYR A 770 -7.38 11.87 -5.33
C TYR A 770 -6.03 12.10 -4.66
N SER A 771 -5.79 13.33 -4.22
CA SER A 771 -4.52 13.73 -3.64
C SER A 771 -4.55 13.49 -2.14
N ARG A 772 -3.60 12.71 -1.67
CA ARG A 772 -3.32 12.53 -0.24
C ARG A 772 -1.86 12.85 -0.01
N GLN A 773 -1.59 13.85 0.83
CA GLN A 773 -0.23 14.13 1.32
C GLN A 773 0.80 14.37 0.20
N GLY A 774 0.38 15.03 -0.88
CA GLY A 774 1.24 15.33 -2.04
C GLY A 774 1.39 14.18 -3.04
N ILE A 775 0.72 13.05 -2.80
CA ILE A 775 0.72 11.87 -3.68
C ILE A 775 -0.69 11.68 -4.25
N GLN A 776 -0.78 11.55 -5.57
CA GLN A 776 -2.04 11.23 -6.24
C GLN A 776 -2.24 9.71 -6.27
N LEU A 777 -3.41 9.25 -5.84
CA LEU A 777 -3.79 7.84 -5.87
C LEU A 777 -4.87 7.67 -6.95
N CYS A 778 -4.54 6.97 -8.05
CA CYS A 778 -5.29 6.99 -9.30
C CYS A 778 -5.70 5.61 -9.80
N TYR A 779 -6.99 5.41 -10.06
CA TYR A 779 -7.47 4.26 -10.84
C TYR A 779 -7.34 4.51 -12.34
N GLY A 780 -6.95 3.49 -13.10
CA GLY A 780 -6.90 3.55 -14.56
C GLY A 780 -8.28 3.55 -15.23
N GLY A 781 -9.26 2.89 -14.59
CA GLY A 781 -10.53 2.49 -15.20
C GLY A 781 -10.34 1.31 -16.16
N GLY A 782 -11.32 0.40 -16.19
CA GLY A 782 -11.20 -0.84 -16.95
C GLY A 782 -11.47 -0.67 -18.45
N ILE A 783 -10.54 -1.18 -19.28
CA ILE A 783 -10.70 -1.22 -20.74
C ILE A 783 -11.46 -2.47 -21.21
N GLY A 784 -11.40 -3.56 -20.43
CA GLY A 784 -11.80 -4.90 -20.86
C GLY A 784 -13.27 -5.01 -21.26
N LEU A 785 -13.50 -5.61 -22.43
CA LEU A 785 -14.76 -6.21 -22.87
C LEU A 785 -14.55 -7.73 -23.01
N GLY A 786 -15.64 -8.51 -23.01
CA GLY A 786 -15.56 -9.97 -22.95
C GLY A 786 -15.72 -10.45 -21.51
N PHE A 787 -14.67 -11.02 -20.90
CA PHE A 787 -14.77 -11.55 -19.55
C PHE A 787 -14.86 -10.44 -18.48
N ALA A 788 -14.06 -9.38 -18.61
CA ALA A 788 -13.99 -8.27 -17.66
C ALA A 788 -15.38 -7.74 -17.27
N TYR A 789 -15.68 -7.70 -15.98
CA TYR A 789 -16.94 -7.13 -15.48
C TYR A 789 -16.97 -5.60 -15.64
N GLY A 790 -18.15 -5.01 -15.53
CA GLY A 790 -18.43 -3.58 -15.63
C GLY A 790 -19.92 -3.28 -15.55
N LEU A 791 -20.32 -2.06 -15.91
CA LEU A 791 -21.73 -1.62 -15.96
C LEU A 791 -22.11 -1.20 -17.38
N ALA A 792 -23.40 -1.33 -17.72
CA ALA A 792 -23.90 -0.96 -19.04
C ALA A 792 -23.81 0.55 -19.33
N ASP A 793 -23.90 1.38 -18.29
CA ASP A 793 -23.76 2.83 -18.30
C ASP A 793 -22.35 3.32 -17.95
N PHE A 794 -21.42 2.40 -17.63
CA PHE A 794 -20.02 2.72 -17.47
C PHE A 794 -19.25 2.47 -18.76
N GLU A 795 -18.86 3.55 -19.42
CA GLU A 795 -18.09 3.49 -20.64
C GLU A 795 -16.66 2.99 -20.38
N ARG A 796 -16.19 1.98 -21.13
CA ARG A 796 -14.80 1.51 -21.04
C ARG A 796 -13.84 2.62 -21.41
N ARG A 797 -12.69 2.67 -20.73
CA ARG A 797 -11.73 3.78 -20.89
C ARG A 797 -10.30 3.33 -20.60
N ALA A 798 -9.36 4.19 -20.98
CA ALA A 798 -7.95 4.08 -20.61
C ALA A 798 -7.44 5.44 -20.15
N ARG A 799 -6.40 5.43 -19.31
CA ARG A 799 -5.77 6.64 -18.77
C ARG A 799 -4.47 6.93 -19.49
N VAL A 800 -4.22 8.22 -19.75
CA VAL A 800 -3.00 8.72 -20.36
C VAL A 800 -2.32 9.65 -19.37
N LEU A 801 -1.01 9.47 -19.22
CA LEU A 801 -0.15 10.35 -18.45
C LEU A 801 0.78 11.10 -19.40
N LYS A 802 1.03 12.37 -19.11
CA LYS A 802 2.03 13.17 -19.80
C LYS A 802 2.91 13.87 -18.77
N TRP A 803 4.16 13.44 -18.72
CA TRP A 803 5.21 14.15 -18.01
C TRP A 803 5.86 15.18 -18.95
N THR A 804 6.24 16.33 -18.39
CA THR A 804 6.96 17.39 -19.10
C THR A 804 8.04 18.00 -18.22
N TYR A 805 9.14 18.45 -18.82
CA TYR A 805 10.21 19.19 -18.16
C TYR A 805 10.69 20.32 -19.04
N ASN A 806 10.44 21.55 -18.61
CA ASN A 806 10.72 22.75 -19.41
C ASN A 806 12.09 23.38 -19.11
N ALA A 807 12.50 24.33 -19.96
CA ALA A 807 13.76 25.05 -19.80
C ALA A 807 13.87 25.89 -18.52
N ASN A 808 12.75 26.24 -17.88
CA ASN A 808 12.73 26.90 -16.57
C ASN A 808 12.89 25.91 -15.41
N GLN A 809 13.20 24.66 -15.73
CA GLN A 809 13.37 23.56 -14.80
C GLN A 809 12.10 23.24 -13.99
N THR A 810 10.92 23.45 -14.56
CA THR A 810 9.66 23.01 -13.96
C THR A 810 9.25 21.66 -14.54
N ARG A 811 9.02 20.68 -13.66
CA ARG A 811 8.45 19.38 -14.01
C ARG A 811 6.95 19.37 -13.74
N THR A 812 6.19 18.80 -14.66
CA THR A 812 4.72 18.69 -14.53
C THR A 812 4.25 17.31 -14.99
N LEU A 813 3.35 16.70 -14.23
CA LEU A 813 2.64 15.46 -14.58
C LEU A 813 1.16 15.76 -14.78
N GLN A 814 0.67 15.51 -15.98
CA GLN A 814 -0.73 15.68 -16.38
C GLN A 814 -1.35 14.32 -16.68
N SER A 815 -2.67 14.23 -16.56
CA SER A 815 -3.43 13.03 -16.85
C SER A 815 -4.76 13.34 -17.52
N TRP A 816 -5.24 12.42 -18.34
CA TRP A 816 -6.60 12.42 -18.89
C TRP A 816 -7.05 11.00 -19.24
N LYS A 817 -8.33 10.86 -19.60
CA LYS A 817 -8.93 9.58 -20.02
C LYS A 817 -9.40 9.63 -21.46
N ARG A 818 -9.37 8.48 -22.12
CA ARG A 818 -9.97 8.22 -23.44
C ARG A 818 -11.06 7.19 -23.30
N HIS A 819 -12.24 7.49 -23.81
CA HIS A 819 -13.41 6.65 -23.66
C HIS A 819 -13.75 5.92 -24.96
N LEU A 820 -14.38 4.74 -24.86
CA LEU A 820 -14.66 3.83 -25.98
C LEU A 820 -15.55 4.43 -27.10
N ASN A 821 -16.61 5.16 -26.74
CA ASN A 821 -17.57 5.70 -27.70
C ASN A 821 -16.95 6.82 -28.52
N ASP A 822 -16.15 7.70 -27.90
CA ASP A 822 -15.38 8.72 -28.61
C ASP A 822 -13.97 8.89 -28.04
N PRO A 823 -13.00 8.07 -28.48
CA PRO A 823 -11.64 8.13 -27.97
C PRO A 823 -10.85 9.32 -28.52
N THR A 824 -11.43 10.12 -29.43
CA THR A 824 -10.79 11.33 -29.94
C THR A 824 -10.89 12.49 -28.95
N GLN A 825 -11.83 12.42 -28.00
CA GLN A 825 -12.02 13.43 -26.96
C GLN A 825 -11.15 13.13 -25.74
N THR A 826 -10.57 14.19 -25.19
CA THR A 826 -9.86 14.15 -23.91
C THR A 826 -10.87 14.36 -22.81
N GLN A 827 -11.01 13.40 -21.91
CA GLN A 827 -11.95 13.44 -20.79
C GLN A 827 -11.20 13.61 -19.47
N SER A 828 -11.79 14.35 -18.53
CA SER A 828 -11.28 14.50 -17.15
C SER A 828 -9.80 14.88 -17.08
N PHE A 829 -9.40 15.93 -17.81
CA PHE A 829 -8.02 16.43 -17.74
C PHE A 829 -7.70 16.94 -16.33
N GLU A 830 -6.54 16.55 -15.82
CA GLU A 830 -6.07 16.90 -14.48
C GLU A 830 -4.55 17.10 -14.44
N ILE A 831 -4.09 17.98 -13.54
CA ILE A 831 -2.68 18.15 -13.20
C ILE A 831 -2.45 17.35 -11.92
N LEU A 832 -1.69 16.26 -12.03
CA LEU A 832 -1.40 15.37 -10.92
C LEU A 832 -0.28 15.93 -10.04
N TYR A 833 0.71 16.55 -10.66
CA TYR A 833 1.87 17.13 -9.98
C TYR A 833 2.46 18.28 -10.79
N SER A 834 2.95 19.30 -10.10
CA SER A 834 3.79 20.38 -10.66
C SER A 834 4.75 20.86 -9.56
N GLU A 835 5.99 21.11 -9.94
CA GLU A 835 7.00 21.77 -9.09
C GLU A 835 6.67 23.23 -8.79
#